data_AF-A0A7X7KKX2-F1
#
_entry.id   AF-A0A7X7KKX2-F1
#
_cell.length_a   1.000
_cell.length_b   1.000
_cell.length_c   1.000
_cell.angle_alpha   90.00
_cell.angle_beta   90.00
_cell.angle_gamma   90.00
#
_symmetry.space_group_name_H-M   'P 1'
#
loop_
_entity.id
_entity.type
_entity.pdbx_description
1 polymer ?
#
loop_
_entity_poly.entity_id
_entity_poly.type
_entity_poly.pdbx_seq_one_letter_code
_entity_poly.pdbx_strand_id
1 'polypeptide(L)'
;MATDRIAVIACGVLEWNIERLRDRLDCHDLIVRILPGQLHNDPHRLRELLQAQIDELDHEGGLRGIAIAYGVCGRGTLRLQARRVPLVLPRVQDCIGALLGSHHRHMEQFGQFPGTRYLSQGWYDSNVAKRTSERYHTARNDSLFGPSYDDLEQRYGPDNARFIAEFRDSWKRNYTRSAYIDFEGEEPSAPARQASEALAAELGWAHACIPGDESLLAALITGDWADYRLIVVPPGHTTAAAPGEAVFGFTLGIDSHIEEILARFASARPPEAPTRQGLGLGIDTGGTYTDAVIYDFGKGTVLAQAKAPTIHDDLVVGIRAALADLPAEAVRKVDRVGLSTTLATNAAVEGKGRPVALFVMSAFAVDTDRLPFRFVRHLRGAMTIEGSETEPVDPEEVRRYAIEARDAGCEAIAVSGFGSVINPAHEVLVARLAFEASGLHAVCGHELTSELNFLERASTAGMNARLVPLIEALLDAVTAALAEYGLDGVRVMVAKGDGSQLLAEVARQLPVETVLSGPAASVVGAARVFGVRDAVVADMGGTTLDVAVLRRGLPELSERGARIGDFQTSVRAMAVQTIGLGGDSEIDLSGWPAVRLGPRRVIPICRLAETEPRCAQRLPDLLRDVLSRTRHATDVVALTGHTDPATDRILAQLTDGPLLLSTLAQRLNRPAADYLPWQALEDHGRLRRYGLTLTDVLHVQSHFSAFDGALSQAVLDHWAMLLEASREEILEAILHEFRRLVIDTVLSVGLPPRSPWSNGGDLRHWLTSRMADHEPEGEALLECRMRVPLVGVGAPVGALFPSLSRHLGTDVILGDLSPVANAVGAIAGDVMLREIATVRIRDDGVFVCSWRGGADRVADLGTALDRCTNALGEILRREAAANRIAFTEPAFTLVRQEARTRDGALFLGVTLRAELRG
;
A
#
# COMPACT_ATOMS: atom_id res chain seq x y z
N MET A 1 -52.17 8.09 8.34
CA MET A 1 -51.43 8.92 9.30
C MET A 1 -50.40 7.99 9.93
N ALA A 2 -49.11 8.23 9.68
CA ALA A 2 -48.04 7.43 10.28
C ALA A 2 -48.03 7.71 11.79
N THR A 3 -48.14 6.67 12.60
CA THR A 3 -48.15 6.80 14.06
C THR A 3 -46.72 7.03 14.56
N ASP A 4 -46.47 8.15 15.24
CA ASP A 4 -45.15 8.55 15.76
C ASP A 4 -44.77 7.81 17.07
N ARG A 5 -45.39 6.66 17.32
CA ARG A 5 -45.24 5.90 18.58
C ARG A 5 -43.89 5.21 18.63
N ILE A 6 -43.20 5.35 19.76
CA ILE A 6 -41.91 4.71 20.05
C ILE A 6 -42.11 3.77 21.25
N ALA A 7 -41.50 2.60 21.21
CA ALA A 7 -41.41 1.71 22.36
C ALA A 7 -40.02 1.80 22.99
N VAL A 8 -39.93 1.78 24.31
CA VAL A 8 -38.68 1.84 25.09
C VAL A 8 -38.60 0.60 25.97
N ILE A 9 -37.56 -0.21 25.79
CA ILE A 9 -37.21 -1.31 26.69
C ILE A 9 -36.01 -0.86 27.52
N ALA A 10 -36.16 -0.74 28.84
CA ALA A 10 -35.16 -0.17 29.72
C ALA A 10 -34.77 -1.07 30.89
N CYS A 11 -33.52 -0.91 31.34
CA CYS A 11 -33.03 -1.49 32.58
C CYS A 11 -33.75 -0.85 33.78
N GLY A 12 -34.11 -1.65 34.79
CA GLY A 12 -34.71 -1.14 36.03
C GLY A 12 -33.88 -0.06 36.75
N VAL A 13 -32.56 -0.01 36.54
CA VAL A 13 -31.70 1.06 37.06
C VAL A 13 -31.99 2.42 36.41
N LEU A 14 -32.54 2.43 35.20
CA LEU A 14 -32.88 3.64 34.44
C LEU A 14 -34.38 3.98 34.53
N GLU A 15 -35.19 3.16 35.21
CA GLU A 15 -36.64 3.35 35.36
C GLU A 15 -36.97 4.77 35.83
N TRP A 16 -36.32 5.20 36.91
CA TRP A 16 -36.48 6.54 37.49
C TRP A 16 -36.22 7.68 36.48
N ASN A 17 -35.14 7.59 35.70
CA ASN A 17 -34.80 8.60 34.68
C ASN A 17 -35.80 8.60 33.52
N ILE A 18 -36.23 7.42 33.06
CA ILE A 18 -37.17 7.29 31.94
C ILE A 18 -38.54 7.88 32.32
N GLU A 19 -39.05 7.56 33.51
CA GLU A 19 -40.33 8.11 33.99
C GLU A 19 -40.27 9.61 34.17
N ARG A 20 -39.20 10.11 34.79
CA ARG A 20 -38.99 11.55 34.97
C ARG A 20 -38.89 12.30 33.64
N LEU A 21 -38.16 11.76 32.68
CA LEU A 21 -38.05 12.36 31.35
C LEU A 21 -39.37 12.32 30.59
N ARG A 22 -40.14 11.24 30.74
CA ARG A 22 -41.48 11.11 30.15
C ARG A 22 -42.39 12.25 30.59
N ASP A 23 -42.37 12.58 31.87
CA ASP A 23 -43.20 13.64 32.43
C ASP A 23 -42.65 15.04 32.07
N ARG A 24 -41.32 15.21 32.02
CA ARG A 24 -40.68 16.50 31.71
C ARG A 24 -40.78 16.89 30.23
N LEU A 25 -40.83 15.91 29.33
CA LEU A 25 -40.81 16.11 27.86
C LEU A 25 -42.17 15.90 27.19
N ASP A 26 -43.24 15.65 27.96
CA ASP A 26 -44.63 15.48 27.47
C ASP A 26 -44.78 14.35 26.42
N CYS A 27 -43.95 13.31 26.50
CA CYS A 27 -43.94 12.18 25.55
C CYS A 27 -44.86 11.04 26.01
N HIS A 28 -46.15 11.33 26.12
CA HIS A 28 -47.17 10.41 26.66
C HIS A 28 -47.53 9.21 25.75
N ASP A 29 -47.14 9.24 24.47
CA ASP A 29 -47.39 8.16 23.50
C ASP A 29 -46.32 7.04 23.53
N LEU A 30 -45.43 7.04 24.53
CA LEU A 30 -44.38 6.05 24.71
C LEU A 30 -44.88 4.74 25.33
N ILE A 31 -44.55 3.61 24.70
CA ILE A 31 -44.72 2.28 25.30
C ILE A 31 -43.46 1.94 26.08
N VAL A 32 -43.54 1.93 27.41
CA VAL A 32 -42.40 1.61 28.29
C VAL A 32 -42.48 0.17 28.79
N ARG A 33 -41.36 -0.57 28.67
CA ARG A 33 -41.16 -1.92 29.23
C ARG A 33 -39.91 -1.89 30.10
N ILE A 34 -40.07 -2.10 31.40
CA ILE A 34 -38.96 -2.15 32.35
C ILE A 34 -38.62 -3.61 32.64
N LEU A 35 -37.37 -3.98 32.38
CA LEU A 35 -36.84 -5.28 32.76
C LEU A 35 -36.10 -5.18 34.13
N PRO A 36 -36.00 -6.28 34.89
CA PRO A 36 -35.29 -6.29 36.16
C PRO A 36 -33.88 -5.70 36.08
N GLY A 37 -33.48 -4.95 37.12
CA GLY A 37 -32.09 -4.55 37.31
C GLY A 37 -31.14 -5.75 37.44
N GLN A 38 -29.84 -5.52 37.27
CA GLN A 38 -28.77 -6.54 37.42
C GLN A 38 -28.72 -7.67 36.37
N LEU A 39 -29.58 -7.64 35.34
CA LEU A 39 -29.54 -8.63 34.26
C LEU A 39 -28.21 -8.66 33.47
N HIS A 40 -27.39 -7.61 33.54
CA HIS A 40 -26.06 -7.59 32.91
C HIS A 40 -25.09 -8.63 33.51
N ASN A 41 -25.38 -9.18 34.70
CA ASN A 41 -24.63 -10.29 35.29
C ASN A 41 -24.94 -11.64 34.64
N ASP A 42 -26.04 -11.74 33.89
CA ASP A 42 -26.39 -12.89 33.04
C ASP A 42 -26.71 -12.41 31.61
N PRO A 43 -25.67 -12.16 30.80
CA PRO A 43 -25.83 -11.64 29.44
C PRO A 43 -26.67 -12.54 28.52
N HIS A 44 -26.69 -13.85 28.76
CA HIS A 44 -27.50 -14.77 27.97
C HIS A 44 -28.99 -14.54 28.26
N ARG A 45 -29.35 -14.51 29.55
CA ARG A 45 -30.72 -14.26 29.97
C ARG A 45 -31.20 -12.87 29.57
N LEU A 46 -30.34 -11.86 29.68
CA LEU A 46 -30.65 -10.49 29.23
C LEU A 46 -31.00 -10.47 27.74
N ARG A 47 -30.21 -11.15 26.89
CA ARG A 47 -30.45 -11.22 25.44
C ARG A 47 -31.79 -11.87 25.12
N GLU A 48 -32.10 -13.01 25.74
CA GLU A 48 -33.36 -13.72 25.54
C GLU A 48 -34.56 -12.83 25.86
N LEU A 49 -34.53 -12.15 27.00
CA LEU A 49 -35.62 -11.27 27.44
C LEU A 49 -35.77 -10.05 26.52
N LEU A 50 -34.65 -9.42 26.14
CA LEU A 50 -34.66 -8.30 25.20
C LEU A 50 -35.24 -8.72 23.84
N GLN A 51 -34.77 -9.84 23.27
CA GLN A 51 -35.28 -10.30 21.98
C GLN A 51 -36.76 -10.67 22.04
N ALA A 52 -37.21 -11.32 23.12
CA ALA A 52 -38.63 -11.65 23.29
C ALA A 52 -39.52 -10.38 23.33
N GLN A 53 -39.07 -9.34 24.03
CA GLN A 53 -39.79 -8.05 24.07
C GLN A 53 -39.74 -7.32 22.72
N ILE A 54 -38.61 -7.38 22.00
CA ILE A 54 -38.51 -6.84 20.64
C ILE A 54 -39.49 -7.54 19.70
N ASP A 55 -39.54 -8.87 19.74
CA ASP A 55 -40.40 -9.67 18.86
C ASP A 55 -41.89 -9.41 19.17
N GLU A 56 -42.26 -9.29 20.45
CA GLU A 56 -43.63 -8.93 20.88
C GLU A 56 -44.06 -7.54 20.39
N LEU A 57 -43.22 -6.52 20.61
CA LEU A 57 -43.50 -5.15 20.17
C LEU A 57 -43.53 -5.00 18.66
N ASP A 58 -42.67 -5.72 17.93
CA ASP A 58 -42.70 -5.74 16.47
C ASP A 58 -44.02 -6.33 15.96
N HIS A 59 -44.57 -7.35 16.63
CA HIS A 59 -45.86 -7.96 16.31
C HIS A 59 -47.05 -7.03 16.54
N GLU A 60 -47.04 -6.21 17.60
CA GLU A 60 -48.11 -5.23 17.91
C GLU A 60 -48.33 -4.20 16.78
N GLY A 61 -47.26 -3.82 16.07
CA GLY A 61 -47.30 -2.94 14.89
C GLY A 61 -47.60 -1.47 15.19
N GLY A 62 -47.35 -0.59 14.20
CA GLY A 62 -47.61 0.85 14.35
C GLY A 62 -46.57 1.62 15.18
N LEU A 63 -45.35 1.10 15.27
CA LEU A 63 -44.19 1.73 15.90
C LEU A 63 -43.26 2.34 14.85
N ARG A 64 -42.70 3.51 15.16
CA ARG A 64 -41.60 4.14 14.40
C ARG A 64 -40.26 3.44 14.66
N GLY A 65 -40.10 2.83 15.83
CA GLY A 65 -38.95 2.01 16.21
C GLY A 65 -38.96 1.66 17.70
N ILE A 66 -38.00 0.81 18.10
CA ILE A 66 -37.87 0.30 19.47
C ILE A 66 -36.54 0.77 20.04
N ALA A 67 -36.60 1.68 21.01
CA ALA A 67 -35.46 2.14 21.78
C ALA A 67 -35.09 1.11 22.86
N ILE A 68 -33.83 0.69 22.89
CA ILE A 68 -33.27 -0.21 23.90
C ILE A 68 -32.38 0.64 24.80
N ALA A 69 -32.87 1.04 25.97
CA ALA A 69 -32.14 1.81 26.97
C ALA A 69 -31.16 0.90 27.75
N TYR A 70 -30.19 0.35 27.01
CA TYR A 70 -29.10 -0.48 27.50
C TYR A 70 -27.82 -0.13 26.75
N GLY A 71 -26.69 -0.20 27.45
CA GLY A 71 -25.37 -0.26 26.80
C GLY A 71 -25.03 -1.69 26.35
N VAL A 72 -23.73 -1.98 26.19
CA VAL A 72 -23.22 -3.34 25.91
C VAL A 72 -23.60 -4.30 27.03
N CYS A 73 -23.63 -3.83 28.29
CA CYS A 73 -24.18 -4.51 29.46
C CYS A 73 -23.76 -5.98 29.56
N GLY A 74 -22.45 -6.24 29.67
CA GLY A 74 -21.91 -7.60 29.74
C GLY A 74 -22.02 -8.38 28.42
N ARG A 75 -22.31 -7.70 27.31
CA ARG A 75 -22.58 -8.24 25.95
C ARG A 75 -23.97 -8.85 25.76
N GLY A 76 -24.92 -8.55 26.66
CA GLY A 76 -26.29 -9.07 26.58
C GLY A 76 -27.12 -8.42 25.46
N THR A 77 -26.73 -7.24 25.00
CA THR A 77 -27.37 -6.51 23.90
C THR A 77 -26.76 -6.77 22.53
N LEU A 78 -25.71 -7.61 22.45
CA LEU A 78 -25.19 -8.09 21.17
C LEU A 78 -26.09 -9.19 20.62
N ARG A 79 -26.16 -9.30 19.30
CA ARG A 79 -26.98 -10.27 18.56
C ARG A 79 -28.50 -10.08 18.70
N LEU A 80 -28.95 -8.88 19.05
CA LEU A 80 -30.36 -8.52 18.98
C LEU A 80 -30.74 -8.25 17.52
N GLN A 81 -31.76 -8.94 17.05
CA GLN A 81 -32.24 -8.84 15.68
C GLN A 81 -33.36 -7.80 15.59
N ALA A 82 -33.13 -6.77 14.77
CA ALA A 82 -34.19 -5.88 14.32
C ALA A 82 -35.09 -6.64 13.33
N ARG A 83 -36.39 -6.71 13.61
CA ARG A 83 -37.36 -7.40 12.76
C ARG A 83 -37.83 -6.48 11.65
N ARG A 84 -39.06 -5.97 11.72
CA ARG A 84 -39.66 -5.07 10.72
C ARG A 84 -39.49 -3.60 11.10
N VAL A 85 -39.33 -3.30 12.38
CA VAL A 85 -39.04 -1.95 12.89
C VAL A 85 -37.57 -1.81 13.31
N PRO A 86 -36.97 -0.61 13.16
CA PRO A 86 -35.58 -0.38 13.57
C PRO A 86 -35.42 -0.44 15.09
N LEU A 87 -34.25 -0.89 15.55
CA LEU A 87 -33.84 -0.80 16.96
C LEU A 87 -32.95 0.42 17.15
N VAL A 88 -33.05 1.09 18.31
CA VAL A 88 -32.20 2.25 18.62
C VAL A 88 -31.55 2.07 19.97
N LEU A 89 -30.22 2.18 20.03
CA LEU A 89 -29.46 1.93 21.25
C LEU A 89 -28.49 3.08 21.54
N PRO A 90 -28.22 3.40 22.82
CA PRO A 90 -27.16 4.32 23.17
C PRO A 90 -25.77 3.65 22.99
N ARG A 91 -24.82 4.39 22.41
CA ARG A 91 -23.43 3.96 22.21
C ARG A 91 -22.63 4.06 23.51
N VAL A 92 -22.98 3.24 24.49
CA VAL A 92 -22.37 3.23 25.83
C VAL A 92 -22.10 1.81 26.31
N GLN A 93 -21.11 1.65 27.18
CA GLN A 93 -20.73 0.33 27.71
C GLN A 93 -21.82 -0.25 28.62
N ASP A 94 -22.44 0.59 29.43
CA ASP A 94 -23.46 0.21 30.40
C ASP A 94 -24.31 1.44 30.80
N CYS A 95 -25.15 1.25 31.82
CA CYS A 95 -25.99 2.31 32.37
C CYS A 95 -25.21 3.51 32.92
N ILE A 96 -23.94 3.38 33.32
CA ILE A 96 -23.16 4.52 33.85
C ILE A 96 -22.92 5.53 32.73
N GLY A 97 -22.52 5.06 31.54
CA GLY A 97 -22.37 5.92 30.37
C GLY A 97 -23.68 6.58 29.94
N ALA A 98 -24.81 5.88 30.08
CA ALA A 98 -26.13 6.44 29.80
C ALA A 98 -26.50 7.57 30.78
N LEU A 99 -26.24 7.36 32.08
CA LEU A 99 -26.51 8.34 33.15
C LEU A 99 -25.59 9.56 33.10
N LEU A 100 -24.38 9.40 32.55
CA LEU A 100 -23.44 10.51 32.33
C LEU A 100 -23.61 11.19 30.96
N GLY A 101 -24.54 10.73 30.12
CA GLY A 101 -24.87 11.35 28.83
C GLY A 101 -23.95 11.00 27.66
N SER A 102 -22.85 10.28 27.89
CA SER A 102 -22.00 9.73 26.81
C SER A 102 -20.98 8.70 27.30
N HIS A 103 -20.49 7.86 26.38
CA HIS A 103 -19.36 6.97 26.64
C HIS A 103 -18.07 7.75 26.97
N HIS A 104 -17.81 8.84 26.25
CA HIS A 104 -16.61 9.66 26.43
C HIS A 104 -16.51 10.17 27.87
N ARG A 105 -17.58 10.79 28.40
CA ARG A 105 -17.57 11.32 29.76
C ARG A 105 -17.39 10.23 30.82
N HIS A 106 -17.93 9.03 30.57
CA HIS A 106 -17.65 7.87 31.44
C HIS A 106 -16.17 7.47 31.39
N MET A 107 -15.54 7.44 30.21
CA MET A 107 -14.11 7.12 30.07
C MET A 107 -13.20 8.18 30.69
N GLU A 108 -13.55 9.46 30.63
CA GLU A 108 -12.83 10.51 31.36
C GLU A 108 -12.85 10.26 32.88
N GLN A 109 -14.03 9.96 33.44
CA GLN A 109 -14.17 9.65 34.87
C GLN A 109 -13.42 8.37 35.25
N PHE A 110 -13.52 7.33 34.44
CA PHE A 110 -12.82 6.07 34.67
C PHE A 110 -11.29 6.23 34.57
N GLY A 111 -10.80 7.00 33.60
CA GLY A 111 -9.37 7.25 33.43
C GLY A 111 -8.75 8.02 34.60
N GLN A 112 -9.48 8.99 35.15
CA GLN A 112 -9.03 9.74 36.34
C GLN A 112 -9.18 8.92 37.64
N PHE A 113 -10.22 8.10 37.75
CA PHE A 113 -10.57 7.38 38.97
C PHE A 113 -11.09 5.96 38.68
N PRO A 114 -10.23 5.02 38.30
CA PRO A 114 -10.64 3.68 37.85
C PRO A 114 -11.30 2.85 38.96
N GLY A 115 -10.97 3.10 40.23
CA GLY A 115 -11.55 2.44 41.41
C GLY A 115 -12.85 3.07 41.91
N THR A 116 -13.72 3.54 41.01
CA THR A 116 -14.99 4.22 41.38
C THR A 116 -16.19 3.28 41.31
N ARG A 117 -16.96 3.21 42.40
CA ARG A 117 -18.30 2.62 42.42
C ARG A 117 -19.33 3.71 42.19
N TYR A 118 -20.09 3.61 41.11
CA TYR A 118 -21.13 4.59 40.76
C TYR A 118 -22.49 4.17 41.33
N LEU A 119 -23.22 5.13 41.89
CA LEU A 119 -24.58 4.97 42.40
C LEU A 119 -25.48 6.07 41.81
N SER A 120 -26.78 5.76 41.69
CA SER A 120 -27.82 6.71 41.27
C SER A 120 -29.12 6.41 41.99
N GLN A 121 -30.07 7.34 41.93
CA GLN A 121 -31.41 7.16 42.49
C GLN A 121 -32.10 5.90 41.94
N GLY A 122 -32.13 5.71 40.62
CA GLY A 122 -32.73 4.52 40.00
C GLY A 122 -32.03 3.20 40.37
N TRP A 123 -30.72 3.22 40.62
CA TRP A 123 -30.03 2.04 41.16
C TRP A 123 -30.51 1.71 42.58
N TYR A 124 -30.66 2.72 43.44
CA TYR A 124 -31.15 2.55 44.81
C TYR A 124 -32.58 2.02 44.82
N ASP A 125 -33.47 2.59 44.01
CA ASP A 125 -34.87 2.16 43.92
C ASP A 125 -34.98 0.72 43.41
N SER A 126 -34.20 0.37 42.39
CA SER A 126 -34.21 -0.97 41.81
C SER A 126 -33.58 -2.04 42.69
N ASN A 127 -32.61 -1.73 43.54
CA ASN A 127 -31.78 -2.74 44.23
C ASN A 127 -31.83 -2.69 45.75
N VAL A 128 -32.17 -1.54 46.35
CA VAL A 128 -32.12 -1.30 47.80
C VAL A 128 -33.52 -1.05 48.36
N ALA A 129 -34.27 -0.07 47.84
CA ALA A 129 -35.58 0.30 48.39
C ALA A 129 -36.63 -0.81 48.28
N LYS A 130 -36.57 -1.63 47.22
CA LYS A 130 -37.47 -2.78 47.00
C LYS A 130 -37.15 -3.99 47.91
N ARG A 131 -36.17 -3.91 48.83
CA ARG A 131 -35.82 -4.98 49.80
C ARG A 131 -36.28 -4.61 51.21
N THR A 132 -37.05 -5.48 51.87
CA THR A 132 -37.61 -5.30 53.23
C THR A 132 -36.60 -5.55 54.37
N SER A 133 -35.28 -5.39 54.16
CA SER A 133 -34.28 -5.57 55.22
C SER A 133 -33.55 -4.24 55.51
N GLU A 134 -33.68 -3.77 56.76
CA GLU A 134 -33.26 -2.44 57.24
C GLU A 134 -31.73 -2.22 57.32
N ARG A 135 -30.89 -3.10 56.78
CA ARG A 135 -29.43 -3.01 56.95
C ARG A 135 -28.68 -3.38 55.68
N TYR A 136 -28.54 -2.41 54.77
CA TYR A 136 -27.55 -2.48 53.70
C TYR A 136 -26.17 -2.29 54.35
N HIS A 137 -25.43 -3.40 54.53
CA HIS A 137 -24.00 -3.53 54.89
C HIS A 137 -23.57 -3.87 56.33
N THR A 138 -24.40 -3.78 57.36
CA THR A 138 -23.88 -3.90 58.75
C THR A 138 -23.72 -5.32 59.32
N ALA A 139 -23.77 -6.39 58.52
CA ALA A 139 -23.50 -7.72 59.04
C ALA A 139 -22.64 -8.52 58.05
N ARG A 140 -21.72 -9.32 58.60
CA ARG A 140 -20.96 -10.38 57.91
C ARG A 140 -21.83 -11.37 57.11
N ASN A 141 -23.14 -11.15 57.03
CA ASN A 141 -24.17 -12.12 56.67
C ASN A 141 -24.86 -11.85 55.32
N ASP A 142 -24.76 -10.68 54.68
CA ASP A 142 -25.52 -10.42 53.44
C ASP A 142 -24.64 -9.87 52.31
N SER A 143 -24.26 -10.73 51.36
CA SER A 143 -23.94 -10.29 50.00
C SER A 143 -25.16 -10.50 49.12
N LEU A 144 -25.37 -9.61 48.16
CA LEU A 144 -26.44 -9.62 47.15
C LEU A 144 -26.70 -10.97 46.46
N PHE A 145 -25.75 -11.90 46.51
CA PHE A 145 -25.82 -13.20 45.87
C PHE A 145 -25.40 -14.33 46.83
N GLY A 146 -26.39 -15.07 47.32
CA GLY A 146 -26.17 -16.35 48.00
C GLY A 146 -26.53 -16.35 49.50
N PRO A 147 -26.53 -17.55 50.11
CA PRO A 147 -26.94 -17.79 51.48
C PRO A 147 -26.26 -16.87 52.49
N SER A 148 -26.92 -16.64 53.62
CA SER A 148 -26.34 -15.89 54.74
C SER A 148 -25.05 -16.58 55.22
N TYR A 149 -24.12 -15.86 55.84
CA TYR A 149 -23.01 -16.47 56.59
C TYR A 149 -23.49 -17.56 57.56
N ASP A 150 -24.61 -17.38 58.26
CA ASP A 150 -25.18 -18.39 59.16
C ASP A 150 -25.61 -19.65 58.37
N ASP A 151 -26.22 -19.46 57.19
CA ASP A 151 -26.56 -20.55 56.27
C ASP A 151 -25.32 -21.22 55.68
N LEU A 152 -24.26 -20.45 55.38
CA LEU A 152 -22.99 -20.94 54.87
C LEU A 152 -22.24 -21.72 55.95
N GLU A 153 -22.27 -21.26 57.19
CA GLU A 153 -21.67 -21.92 58.34
C GLU A 153 -22.40 -23.23 58.64
N GLN A 154 -23.74 -23.24 58.60
CA GLN A 154 -24.52 -24.47 58.71
C GLN A 154 -24.23 -25.47 57.59
N ARG A 155 -24.07 -25.00 56.33
CA ARG A 155 -23.89 -25.90 55.18
C ARG A 155 -22.46 -26.38 54.99
N TYR A 156 -21.47 -25.54 55.29
CA TYR A 156 -20.08 -25.77 54.88
C TYR A 156 -19.07 -25.69 56.03
N GLY A 157 -19.53 -25.37 57.25
CA GLY A 157 -18.69 -25.17 58.42
C GLY A 157 -18.07 -23.77 58.49
N PRO A 158 -17.58 -23.37 59.68
CA PRO A 158 -17.14 -22.00 59.98
C PRO A 158 -15.96 -21.53 59.12
N ASP A 159 -15.01 -22.41 58.84
CA ASP A 159 -13.81 -22.05 58.08
C ASP A 159 -14.12 -21.79 56.59
N ASN A 160 -14.98 -22.60 55.98
CA ASN A 160 -15.41 -22.41 54.60
C ASN A 160 -16.37 -21.24 54.47
N ALA A 161 -17.28 -21.04 55.44
CA ALA A 161 -18.14 -19.86 55.48
C ALA A 161 -17.31 -18.56 55.55
N ARG A 162 -16.26 -18.54 56.37
CA ARG A 162 -15.28 -17.44 56.44
C ARG A 162 -14.55 -17.23 55.11
N PHE A 163 -14.03 -18.28 54.50
CA PHE A 163 -13.36 -18.19 53.20
C PHE A 163 -14.28 -17.65 52.10
N ILE A 164 -15.52 -18.17 52.02
CA ILE A 164 -16.52 -17.74 51.04
C ILE A 164 -16.92 -16.28 51.27
N ALA A 165 -17.07 -15.85 52.54
CA ALA A 165 -17.37 -14.46 52.88
C ALA A 165 -16.21 -13.51 52.53
N GLU A 166 -14.97 -13.89 52.85
CA GLU A 166 -13.77 -13.12 52.48
C GLU A 166 -13.59 -13.02 50.96
N PHE A 167 -13.87 -14.10 50.23
CA PHE A 167 -13.89 -14.09 48.76
C PHE A 167 -15.02 -13.20 48.21
N ARG A 168 -16.23 -13.26 48.77
CA ARG A 168 -17.38 -12.41 48.41
C ARG A 168 -17.13 -10.93 48.68
N ASP A 169 -16.25 -10.59 49.61
CA ASP A 169 -15.85 -9.21 49.91
C ASP A 169 -14.60 -8.73 49.14
N SER A 170 -13.96 -9.61 48.37
CA SER A 170 -12.72 -9.29 47.65
C SER A 170 -12.86 -8.14 46.65
N TRP A 171 -14.05 -7.92 46.08
CA TRP A 171 -14.32 -6.82 45.15
C TRP A 171 -14.06 -5.46 45.79
N LYS A 172 -14.27 -5.31 47.11
CA LYS A 172 -14.06 -4.06 47.86
C LYS A 172 -12.60 -3.57 47.79
N ARG A 173 -11.64 -4.47 47.54
CA ARG A 173 -10.21 -4.15 47.45
C ARG A 173 -9.83 -3.36 46.19
N ASN A 174 -10.67 -3.41 45.16
CA ASN A 174 -10.43 -2.78 43.86
C ASN A 174 -11.08 -1.40 43.73
N TYR A 175 -11.82 -0.96 44.76
CA TYR A 175 -12.49 0.35 44.78
C TYR A 175 -11.90 1.22 45.89
N THR A 176 -11.80 2.51 45.61
CA THR A 176 -11.28 3.53 46.53
C THR A 176 -12.19 4.75 46.60
N ARG A 177 -13.25 4.80 45.77
CA ARG A 177 -14.18 5.91 45.67
C ARG A 177 -15.62 5.43 45.47
N SER A 178 -16.57 6.03 46.20
CA SER A 178 -18.01 5.97 45.93
C SER A 178 -18.44 7.29 45.28
N ALA A 179 -19.07 7.22 44.11
CA ALA A 179 -19.56 8.39 43.39
C ALA A 179 -21.07 8.32 43.17
N TYR A 180 -21.79 9.32 43.68
CA TYR A 180 -23.21 9.50 43.42
C TYR A 180 -23.42 10.34 42.15
N ILE A 181 -24.17 9.82 41.19
CA ILE A 181 -24.56 10.56 39.97
C ILE A 181 -25.83 11.34 40.30
N ASP A 182 -25.67 12.65 40.41
CA ASP A 182 -26.66 13.60 40.91
C ASP A 182 -27.35 14.31 39.73
N PHE A 183 -28.66 14.19 39.59
CA PHE A 183 -29.43 14.89 38.57
C PHE A 183 -30.11 16.15 39.14
N GLU A 184 -30.22 17.19 38.32
CA GLU A 184 -30.83 18.46 38.72
C GLU A 184 -32.22 18.24 39.35
N GLY A 185 -32.55 18.90 40.47
CA GLY A 185 -33.85 18.73 41.14
C GLY A 185 -33.98 17.51 42.06
N GLU A 186 -32.91 16.73 42.27
CA GLU A 186 -32.84 15.78 43.39
C GLU A 186 -32.60 16.52 44.70
N GLU A 187 -33.35 16.13 45.74
CA GLU A 187 -33.15 16.68 47.09
C GLU A 187 -31.80 16.18 47.66
N PRO A 188 -30.97 17.04 48.26
CA PRO A 188 -29.72 16.62 48.91
C PRO A 188 -29.90 15.56 50.01
N SER A 189 -31.11 15.45 50.57
CA SER A 189 -31.49 14.43 51.54
C SER A 189 -32.00 13.12 50.92
N ALA A 190 -31.87 12.92 49.62
CA ALA A 190 -32.31 11.71 48.94
C ALA A 190 -31.66 10.45 49.58
N PRO A 191 -32.46 9.42 49.92
CA PRO A 191 -31.95 8.20 50.55
C PRO A 191 -30.82 7.51 49.76
N ALA A 192 -30.84 7.62 48.42
CA ALA A 192 -29.81 7.05 47.56
C ALA A 192 -28.44 7.75 47.73
N ARG A 193 -28.44 9.08 47.86
CA ARG A 193 -27.24 9.87 48.11
C ARG A 193 -26.64 9.57 49.49
N GLN A 194 -27.50 9.51 50.52
CA GLN A 194 -27.08 9.13 51.87
C GLN A 194 -26.50 7.71 51.91
N ALA A 195 -27.05 6.78 51.12
CA ALA A 195 -26.52 5.43 51.01
C ALA A 195 -25.11 5.40 50.36
N SER A 196 -24.84 6.25 49.36
CA SER A 196 -23.50 6.40 48.79
C SER A 196 -22.49 6.98 49.79
N GLU A 197 -22.90 7.98 50.57
CA GLU A 197 -22.07 8.60 51.61
C GLU A 197 -21.75 7.62 52.74
N ALA A 198 -22.76 6.88 53.21
CA ALA A 198 -22.60 5.85 54.23
C ALA A 198 -21.66 4.72 53.78
N LEU A 199 -21.81 4.27 52.53
CA LEU A 199 -20.94 3.26 51.94
C LEU A 199 -19.48 3.69 51.89
N ALA A 200 -19.22 4.95 51.49
CA ALA A 200 -17.88 5.50 51.46
C ALA A 200 -17.26 5.57 52.86
N ALA A 201 -18.02 6.05 53.85
CA ALA A 201 -17.59 6.14 55.24
C ALA A 201 -17.28 4.76 55.85
N GLU A 202 -18.14 3.77 55.60
CA GLU A 202 -17.97 2.41 56.13
C GLU A 202 -16.73 1.70 55.57
N LEU A 203 -16.46 1.88 54.28
CA LEU A 203 -15.36 1.20 53.59
C LEU A 203 -14.05 2.00 53.55
N GLY A 204 -14.03 3.21 54.13
CA GLY A 204 -12.87 4.10 54.10
C GLY A 204 -12.54 4.63 52.70
N TRP A 205 -13.54 4.77 51.84
CA TRP A 205 -13.40 5.28 50.48
C TRP A 205 -13.65 6.79 50.41
N ALA A 206 -13.12 7.43 49.36
CA ALA A 206 -13.49 8.80 49.04
C ALA A 206 -14.95 8.88 48.57
N HIS A 207 -15.69 9.91 48.97
CA HIS A 207 -17.03 10.19 48.44
C HIS A 207 -17.00 11.34 47.44
N ALA A 208 -17.76 11.23 46.35
CA ALA A 208 -17.93 12.30 45.36
C ALA A 208 -19.38 12.36 44.86
N CYS A 209 -19.83 13.57 44.50
CA CYS A 209 -21.05 13.77 43.72
C CYS A 209 -20.64 14.22 42.31
N ILE A 210 -21.18 13.56 41.29
CA ILE A 210 -20.88 13.84 39.88
C ILE A 210 -22.21 14.26 39.23
N PRO A 211 -22.27 15.40 38.52
CA PRO A 211 -23.49 15.79 37.84
C PRO A 211 -23.85 14.78 36.74
N GLY A 212 -25.06 14.24 36.76
CA GLY A 212 -25.61 13.41 35.68
C GLY A 212 -25.94 14.23 34.44
N ASP A 213 -26.18 13.56 33.31
CA ASP A 213 -26.66 14.18 32.07
C ASP A 213 -27.65 13.24 31.37
N GLU A 214 -28.91 13.67 31.31
CA GLU A 214 -30.01 12.91 30.74
C GLU A 214 -30.21 13.14 29.23
N SER A 215 -29.39 14.00 28.59
CA SER A 215 -29.57 14.37 27.18
C SER A 215 -29.54 13.17 26.23
N LEU A 216 -28.75 12.14 26.55
CA LEU A 216 -28.69 10.90 25.76
C LEU A 216 -29.97 10.07 25.89
N LEU A 217 -30.51 9.96 27.11
CA LEU A 217 -31.78 9.26 27.35
C LEU A 217 -32.95 10.05 26.75
N ALA A 218 -32.90 11.38 26.81
CA ALA A 218 -33.88 12.25 26.16
C ALA A 218 -33.89 12.06 24.64
N ALA A 219 -32.72 12.07 23.98
CA ALA A 219 -32.61 11.81 22.54
C ALA A 219 -33.16 10.42 22.17
N LEU A 220 -32.89 9.41 23.01
CA LEU A 220 -33.36 8.05 22.81
C LEU A 220 -34.90 7.93 22.80
N ILE A 221 -35.58 8.59 23.75
CA ILE A 221 -37.05 8.48 23.91
C ILE A 221 -37.85 9.49 23.08
N THR A 222 -37.26 10.61 22.65
CA THR A 222 -37.95 11.65 21.86
C THR A 222 -37.97 11.33 20.36
N GLY A 223 -37.19 10.36 19.90
CA GLY A 223 -37.14 9.98 18.49
C GLY A 223 -36.20 10.83 17.63
N ASP A 224 -35.37 11.69 18.23
CA ASP A 224 -34.29 12.40 17.54
C ASP A 224 -33.07 11.49 17.36
N TRP A 225 -33.20 10.51 16.47
CA TRP A 225 -32.18 9.48 16.24
C TRP A 225 -31.07 9.91 15.27
N ALA A 226 -30.98 11.22 14.98
CA ALA A 226 -29.83 11.80 14.28
C ALA A 226 -28.63 12.04 15.23
N ASP A 227 -28.82 11.87 16.54
CA ASP A 227 -27.76 11.99 17.54
C ASP A 227 -26.69 10.91 17.35
N TYR A 228 -25.43 11.33 17.13
CA TYR A 228 -24.28 10.45 16.92
C TYR A 228 -23.98 9.51 18.09
N ARG A 229 -24.50 9.81 19.29
CA ARG A 229 -24.38 8.98 20.49
C ARG A 229 -25.35 7.81 20.49
N LEU A 230 -26.29 7.77 19.54
CA LEU A 230 -27.20 6.66 19.31
C LEU A 230 -26.73 5.82 18.10
N ILE A 231 -27.16 4.57 18.07
CA ILE A 231 -27.07 3.71 16.89
C ILE A 231 -28.46 3.28 16.49
N VAL A 232 -28.78 3.44 15.21
CA VAL A 232 -30.02 2.93 14.60
C VAL A 232 -29.66 1.65 13.86
N VAL A 233 -30.23 0.53 14.31
CA VAL A 233 -30.11 -0.78 13.68
C VAL A 233 -31.27 -0.92 12.70
N PRO A 234 -31.02 -0.95 11.38
CA PRO A 234 -32.08 -1.04 10.39
C PRO A 234 -32.83 -2.38 10.50
N PRO A 235 -34.09 -2.45 10.04
CA PRO A 235 -34.82 -3.72 9.92
C PRO A 235 -33.99 -4.80 9.21
N GLY A 236 -34.12 -6.05 9.67
CA GLY A 236 -33.38 -7.20 9.14
C GLY A 236 -31.90 -7.29 9.56
N HIS A 237 -31.37 -6.34 10.33
CA HIS A 237 -30.00 -6.35 10.82
C HIS A 237 -29.90 -6.76 12.29
N THR A 238 -28.69 -7.07 12.73
CA THR A 238 -28.42 -7.59 14.06
C THR A 238 -27.33 -6.78 14.76
N THR A 239 -27.49 -6.45 16.04
CA THR A 239 -26.47 -5.72 16.80
C THR A 239 -25.16 -6.51 16.92
N ALA A 240 -24.02 -5.82 16.84
CA ALA A 240 -22.69 -6.40 16.96
C ALA A 240 -21.73 -5.47 17.70
N ALA A 241 -20.62 -6.03 18.20
CA ALA A 241 -19.55 -5.22 18.77
C ALA A 241 -18.79 -4.50 17.64
N ALA A 242 -18.59 -3.19 17.77
CA ALA A 242 -17.77 -2.43 16.82
C ALA A 242 -16.29 -2.43 17.23
N PRO A 243 -15.35 -2.38 16.28
CA PRO A 243 -13.93 -2.20 16.56
C PRO A 243 -13.57 -0.72 16.82
N GLY A 244 -12.57 -0.48 17.70
CA GLY A 244 -12.04 0.87 17.97
C GLY A 244 -12.78 1.63 19.07
N GLU A 245 -12.93 2.95 18.92
CA GLU A 245 -13.64 3.82 19.88
C GLU A 245 -15.18 3.67 19.81
N ALA A 246 -15.70 2.99 18.78
CA ALA A 246 -17.11 2.70 18.63
C ALA A 246 -17.53 1.55 19.56
N VAL A 247 -18.54 1.81 20.40
CA VAL A 247 -19.01 0.84 21.40
C VAL A 247 -19.99 -0.20 20.81
N PHE A 248 -20.69 0.15 19.72
CA PHE A 248 -21.72 -0.65 19.05
C PHE A 248 -21.65 -0.52 17.53
N GLY A 249 -21.98 -1.61 16.83
CA GLY A 249 -22.24 -1.67 15.39
C GLY A 249 -23.41 -2.62 15.09
N PHE A 250 -23.65 -2.94 13.82
CA PHE A 250 -24.60 -3.98 13.43
C PHE A 250 -24.06 -4.82 12.27
N THR A 251 -24.27 -6.13 12.31
CA THR A 251 -23.94 -7.06 11.24
C THR A 251 -25.11 -7.23 10.27
N LEU A 252 -24.78 -7.54 9.02
CA LEU A 252 -25.75 -7.95 8.01
C LEU A 252 -26.52 -9.20 8.48
N GLY A 253 -27.84 -9.20 8.32
CA GLY A 253 -28.68 -10.35 8.62
C GLY A 253 -28.64 -11.44 7.54
N ILE A 254 -29.08 -12.63 7.92
CA ILE A 254 -29.11 -13.85 7.07
C ILE A 254 -30.05 -13.69 5.85
N ASP A 255 -31.02 -12.76 5.90
CA ASP A 255 -31.97 -12.44 4.82
C ASP A 255 -31.67 -11.09 4.12
N SER A 256 -30.41 -10.64 4.11
CA SER A 256 -30.08 -9.36 3.47
C SER A 256 -30.09 -9.45 1.94
N HIS A 257 -30.96 -8.67 1.29
CA HIS A 257 -30.98 -8.42 -0.18
C HIS A 257 -29.61 -7.96 -0.75
N ILE A 258 -28.67 -7.63 0.14
CA ILE A 258 -27.28 -7.27 -0.15
C ILE A 258 -26.53 -8.43 -0.82
N GLU A 259 -26.65 -9.68 -0.37
CA GLU A 259 -25.94 -10.79 -1.01
C GLU A 259 -26.38 -11.00 -2.48
N GLU A 260 -27.67 -10.84 -2.75
CA GLU A 260 -28.24 -10.86 -4.10
C GLU A 260 -27.71 -9.70 -4.96
N ILE A 261 -27.66 -8.48 -4.40
CA ILE A 261 -27.11 -7.31 -5.07
C ILE A 261 -25.60 -7.49 -5.37
N LEU A 262 -24.83 -8.03 -4.42
CA LEU A 262 -23.40 -8.26 -4.57
C LEU A 262 -23.10 -9.37 -5.57
N ALA A 263 -23.97 -10.38 -5.69
CA ALA A 263 -23.83 -11.47 -6.65
C ALA A 263 -23.83 -10.98 -8.12
N ARG A 264 -24.44 -9.81 -8.43
CA ARG A 264 -24.38 -9.15 -9.75
C ARG A 264 -22.94 -8.90 -10.23
N PHE A 265 -22.00 -8.77 -9.30
CA PHE A 265 -20.60 -8.42 -9.58
C PHE A 265 -19.61 -9.58 -9.33
N ALA A 266 -20.10 -10.75 -8.89
CA ALA A 266 -19.26 -11.89 -8.51
C ALA A 266 -18.71 -12.71 -9.70
N SER A 267 -19.22 -12.47 -10.91
CA SER A 267 -18.97 -13.32 -12.09
C SER A 267 -18.43 -12.59 -13.32
N ALA A 268 -18.20 -11.28 -13.25
CA ALA A 268 -17.69 -10.51 -14.38
C ALA A 268 -16.22 -10.85 -14.63
N ARG A 269 -15.98 -11.80 -15.54
CA ARG A 269 -14.66 -11.98 -16.15
C ARG A 269 -14.39 -10.72 -16.97
N PRO A 270 -13.21 -10.06 -16.83
CA PRO A 270 -12.88 -8.98 -17.74
C PRO A 270 -12.92 -9.53 -19.18
N PRO A 271 -13.55 -8.81 -20.13
CA PRO A 271 -13.63 -9.25 -21.52
C PRO A 271 -12.23 -9.44 -22.08
N GLU A 272 -12.04 -10.47 -22.91
CA GLU A 272 -10.78 -10.66 -23.64
C GLU A 272 -10.56 -9.47 -24.58
N ALA A 273 -9.31 -9.00 -24.64
CA ALA A 273 -8.95 -7.90 -25.51
C ALA A 273 -9.24 -8.26 -26.99
N PRO A 274 -9.66 -7.28 -27.81
CA PRO A 274 -9.87 -7.52 -29.23
C PRO A 274 -8.58 -8.02 -29.91
N THR A 275 -8.73 -8.95 -30.86
CA THR A 275 -7.59 -9.48 -31.61
C THR A 275 -6.98 -8.40 -32.48
N ARG A 276 -5.70 -8.10 -32.24
CA ARG A 276 -4.92 -7.10 -32.98
C ARG A 276 -4.41 -7.70 -34.30
N GLN A 277 -4.41 -6.89 -35.36
CA GLN A 277 -3.83 -7.20 -36.67
C GLN A 277 -2.79 -6.13 -37.02
N GLY A 278 -1.91 -6.42 -37.99
CA GLY A 278 -0.89 -5.47 -38.48
C GLY A 278 0.48 -5.66 -37.83
N LEU A 279 1.41 -4.77 -38.18
CA LEU A 279 2.78 -4.78 -37.70
C LEU A 279 3.02 -3.64 -36.70
N GLY A 280 3.54 -3.97 -35.53
CA GLY A 280 3.97 -3.01 -34.53
C GLY A 280 5.49 -2.94 -34.42
N LEU A 281 6.01 -1.75 -34.12
CA LEU A 281 7.41 -1.55 -33.76
C LEU A 281 7.51 -1.37 -32.25
N GLY A 282 8.11 -2.32 -31.54
CA GLY A 282 8.40 -2.19 -30.11
C GLY A 282 9.81 -1.66 -29.91
N ILE A 283 9.96 -0.67 -29.02
CA ILE A 283 11.23 -0.05 -28.65
C ILE A 283 11.31 -0.01 -27.13
N ASP A 284 12.37 -0.56 -26.55
CA ASP A 284 12.69 -0.41 -25.12
C ASP A 284 14.05 0.25 -24.96
N THR A 285 14.10 1.41 -24.30
CA THR A 285 15.35 2.09 -23.97
C THR A 285 15.74 1.74 -22.52
N GLY A 286 16.46 0.62 -22.37
CA GLY A 286 17.02 0.16 -21.10
C GLY A 286 18.29 0.89 -20.70
N GLY A 287 18.84 0.58 -19.52
CA GLY A 287 20.04 1.22 -18.96
C GLY A 287 21.38 0.80 -19.58
N THR A 288 21.39 -0.14 -20.51
CA THR A 288 22.63 -0.57 -21.21
C THR A 288 22.43 -0.62 -22.71
N TYR A 289 21.29 -1.17 -23.16
CA TYR A 289 20.96 -1.31 -24.57
C TYR A 289 19.54 -0.82 -24.85
N THR A 290 19.37 -0.33 -26.08
CA THR A 290 18.08 -0.03 -26.69
C THR A 290 17.71 -1.20 -27.60
N ASP A 291 16.58 -1.82 -27.29
CA ASP A 291 16.04 -2.97 -28.01
C ASP A 291 14.92 -2.54 -28.94
N ALA A 292 14.91 -3.04 -30.18
CA ALA A 292 13.86 -2.78 -31.13
C ALA A 292 13.36 -4.07 -31.80
N VAL A 293 12.05 -4.23 -31.96
CA VAL A 293 11.44 -5.39 -32.60
C VAL A 293 10.32 -5.00 -33.55
N ILE A 294 10.17 -5.74 -34.66
CA ILE A 294 8.98 -5.69 -35.50
C ILE A 294 8.12 -6.90 -35.15
N TYR A 295 6.93 -6.64 -34.60
CA TYR A 295 6.01 -7.65 -34.12
C TYR A 295 4.79 -7.78 -35.04
N ASP A 296 4.49 -9.00 -35.48
CA ASP A 296 3.29 -9.31 -36.27
C ASP A 296 2.16 -9.75 -35.32
N PHE A 297 1.16 -8.89 -35.13
CA PHE A 297 0.03 -9.19 -34.25
C PHE A 297 -0.86 -10.31 -34.77
N GLY A 298 -0.96 -10.49 -36.08
CA GLY A 298 -1.79 -11.52 -36.71
C GLY A 298 -1.21 -12.92 -36.52
N LYS A 299 0.13 -13.05 -36.53
CA LYS A 299 0.83 -14.32 -36.28
C LYS A 299 1.26 -14.51 -34.83
N GLY A 300 1.38 -13.42 -34.08
CA GLY A 300 1.93 -13.43 -32.72
C GLY A 300 3.44 -13.62 -32.67
N THR A 301 4.19 -13.24 -33.72
CA THR A 301 5.62 -13.56 -33.89
C THR A 301 6.46 -12.31 -34.13
N VAL A 302 7.73 -12.34 -33.70
CA VAL A 302 8.74 -11.32 -34.04
C VAL A 302 9.26 -11.59 -35.47
N LEU A 303 9.23 -10.57 -36.33
CA LEU A 303 9.73 -10.63 -37.71
C LEU A 303 11.18 -10.16 -37.85
N ALA A 304 11.58 -9.19 -37.03
CA ALA A 304 12.93 -8.65 -36.98
C ALA A 304 13.22 -8.09 -35.59
N GLN A 305 14.50 -8.09 -35.21
CA GLN A 305 14.99 -7.52 -33.97
C GLN A 305 16.31 -6.79 -34.22
N ALA A 306 16.57 -5.75 -33.44
CA ALA A 306 17.80 -4.99 -33.44
C ALA A 306 18.14 -4.56 -32.01
N LYS A 307 19.43 -4.34 -31.74
CA LYS A 307 19.95 -3.94 -30.43
C LYS A 307 21.10 -2.98 -30.61
N ALA A 308 21.03 -1.82 -29.98
CA ALA A 308 22.06 -0.80 -30.01
C ALA A 308 22.44 -0.35 -28.59
N PRO A 309 23.67 0.11 -28.33
CA PRO A 309 24.02 0.68 -27.02
C PRO A 309 23.12 1.88 -26.66
N THR A 310 22.65 1.96 -25.42
CA THR A 310 21.90 3.12 -24.94
C THR A 310 22.85 4.28 -24.65
N ILE A 311 22.57 5.44 -25.25
CA ILE A 311 23.27 6.69 -24.96
C ILE A 311 22.41 7.49 -23.97
N HIS A 312 22.79 7.51 -22.70
CA HIS A 312 21.95 8.07 -21.63
C HIS A 312 21.73 9.59 -21.75
N ASP A 313 22.71 10.31 -22.29
CA ASP A 313 22.62 11.75 -22.52
C ASP A 313 21.73 12.10 -23.72
N ASP A 314 21.49 11.15 -24.62
CA ASP A 314 20.62 11.31 -25.80
C ASP A 314 20.07 9.94 -26.24
N LEU A 315 18.95 9.53 -25.63
CA LEU A 315 18.31 8.24 -25.91
C LEU A 315 17.95 8.06 -27.39
N VAL A 316 17.73 9.16 -28.12
CA VAL A 316 17.31 9.12 -29.53
C VAL A 316 18.43 8.64 -30.43
N VAL A 317 19.70 8.86 -30.08
CA VAL A 317 20.84 8.27 -30.80
C VAL A 317 20.79 6.74 -30.74
N GLY A 318 20.52 6.17 -29.57
CA GLY A 318 20.35 4.73 -29.39
C GLY A 318 19.17 4.18 -30.18
N ILE A 319 18.04 4.89 -30.18
CA ILE A 319 16.85 4.54 -30.97
C ILE A 319 17.16 4.56 -32.46
N ARG A 320 17.78 5.62 -32.99
CA ARG A 320 18.17 5.70 -34.41
C ARG A 320 19.10 4.56 -34.81
N ALA A 321 20.08 4.23 -33.98
CA ALA A 321 20.98 3.11 -34.23
C ALA A 321 20.22 1.77 -34.29
N ALA A 322 19.29 1.53 -33.36
CA ALA A 322 18.46 0.31 -33.39
C ALA A 322 17.54 0.26 -34.61
N LEU A 323 16.96 1.39 -35.03
CA LEU A 323 16.12 1.45 -36.24
C LEU A 323 16.91 1.23 -37.53
N ALA A 324 18.16 1.69 -37.59
CA ALA A 324 19.02 1.52 -38.76
C ALA A 324 19.32 0.04 -39.07
N ASP A 325 19.37 -0.81 -38.04
CA ASP A 325 19.62 -2.24 -38.16
C ASP A 325 18.36 -3.07 -38.50
N LEU A 326 17.17 -2.46 -38.50
CA LEU A 326 15.92 -3.13 -38.88
C LEU A 326 15.69 -3.10 -40.40
N PRO A 327 15.02 -4.13 -40.98
CA PRO A 327 14.72 -4.15 -42.41
C PRO A 327 13.77 -3.02 -42.82
N ALA A 328 14.25 -2.08 -43.65
CA ALA A 328 13.50 -0.88 -44.06
C ALA A 328 12.12 -1.18 -44.68
N GLU A 329 11.97 -2.28 -45.43
CA GLU A 329 10.69 -2.68 -46.01
C GLU A 329 9.65 -3.10 -44.97
N ALA A 330 10.09 -3.69 -43.86
CA ALA A 330 9.23 -4.08 -42.75
C ALA A 330 8.89 -2.87 -41.90
N VAL A 331 9.86 -1.99 -41.63
CA VAL A 331 9.66 -0.73 -40.90
C VAL A 331 8.56 0.11 -41.56
N ARG A 332 8.58 0.32 -42.88
CA ARG A 332 7.55 1.09 -43.61
C ARG A 332 6.12 0.54 -43.55
N LYS A 333 5.94 -0.70 -43.10
CA LYS A 333 4.62 -1.35 -42.97
C LYS A 333 4.09 -1.31 -41.54
N VAL A 334 4.85 -0.74 -40.61
CA VAL A 334 4.45 -0.57 -39.21
C VAL A 334 3.29 0.41 -39.14
N ASP A 335 2.25 0.06 -38.38
CA ASP A 335 1.05 0.88 -38.19
C ASP A 335 0.92 1.47 -36.77
N ARG A 336 1.85 1.09 -35.87
CA ARG A 336 1.94 1.57 -34.49
C ARG A 336 3.33 1.34 -33.90
N VAL A 337 3.75 2.23 -33.01
CA VAL A 337 5.01 2.14 -32.26
C VAL A 337 4.69 2.02 -30.77
N GLY A 338 5.37 1.12 -30.07
CA GLY A 338 5.33 0.97 -28.61
C GLY A 338 6.67 1.35 -28.02
N LEU A 339 6.68 2.28 -27.08
CA LEU A 339 7.88 2.79 -26.43
C LEU A 339 7.84 2.45 -24.94
N SER A 340 8.87 1.80 -24.45
CA SER A 340 9.18 1.68 -23.03
C SER A 340 10.51 2.38 -22.75
N THR A 341 10.60 3.04 -21.59
CA THR A 341 11.82 3.75 -21.20
C THR A 341 12.06 3.70 -19.70
N THR A 342 13.32 3.57 -19.32
CA THR A 342 13.75 3.69 -17.92
C THR A 342 13.93 5.14 -17.48
N LEU A 343 13.73 6.12 -18.38
CA LEU A 343 13.99 7.54 -18.13
C LEU A 343 13.22 8.08 -16.92
N ALA A 344 11.92 7.78 -16.82
CA ALA A 344 11.08 8.24 -15.72
C ALA A 344 11.54 7.65 -14.37
N THR A 345 11.81 6.34 -14.34
CA THR A 345 12.30 5.64 -13.15
C THR A 345 13.66 6.20 -12.69
N ASN A 346 14.61 6.36 -13.62
CA ASN A 346 15.94 6.85 -13.29
C ASN A 346 15.89 8.31 -12.82
N ALA A 347 15.11 9.16 -13.51
CA ALA A 347 14.94 10.54 -13.09
C ALA A 347 14.38 10.65 -11.66
N ALA A 348 13.38 9.83 -11.35
CA ALA A 348 12.78 9.76 -10.03
C ALA A 348 13.76 9.32 -8.93
N VAL A 349 14.52 8.25 -9.18
CA VAL A 349 15.45 7.66 -8.21
C VAL A 349 16.69 8.53 -8.01
N GLU A 350 17.26 9.06 -9.09
CA GLU A 350 18.50 9.86 -9.06
C GLU A 350 18.25 11.31 -8.64
N GLY A 351 16.99 11.69 -8.38
CA GLY A 351 16.62 13.07 -8.15
C GLY A 351 16.94 13.97 -9.36
N LYS A 352 16.92 13.40 -10.57
CA LYS A 352 17.01 14.17 -11.82
C LYS A 352 15.60 14.60 -12.27
N GLY A 353 15.51 15.62 -13.10
CA GLY A 353 14.24 16.29 -13.45
C GLY A 353 14.20 17.73 -12.95
N ARG A 354 13.11 18.43 -13.23
CA ARG A 354 13.03 19.88 -13.02
C ARG A 354 12.53 20.23 -11.62
N PRO A 355 12.98 21.34 -10.99
CA PRO A 355 12.44 21.76 -9.70
C PRO A 355 10.94 22.04 -9.80
N VAL A 356 10.17 21.57 -8.82
CA VAL A 356 8.70 21.69 -8.79
C VAL A 356 8.27 22.40 -7.51
N ALA A 357 7.24 23.25 -7.64
CA ALA A 357 6.52 23.78 -6.50
C ALA A 357 5.30 22.92 -6.17
N LEU A 358 5.10 22.61 -4.89
CA LEU A 358 3.95 21.86 -4.40
C LEU A 358 3.06 22.73 -3.53
N PHE A 359 1.82 22.92 -3.96
CA PHE A 359 0.79 23.65 -3.24
C PHE A 359 -0.19 22.68 -2.60
N VAL A 360 -0.32 22.76 -1.28
CA VAL A 360 -1.21 21.91 -0.48
C VAL A 360 -2.33 22.75 0.14
N MET A 361 -3.53 22.19 0.25
CA MET A 361 -4.70 22.81 0.89
C MET A 361 -5.37 21.83 1.85
N SER A 362 -5.57 22.24 3.11
CA SER A 362 -6.17 21.41 4.16
C SER A 362 -6.61 22.24 5.36
N ALA A 363 -7.65 21.79 6.08
CA ALA A 363 -8.15 22.43 7.30
C ALA A 363 -7.19 22.32 8.50
N PHE A 364 -6.19 21.45 8.41
CA PHE A 364 -5.18 21.21 9.43
C PHE A 364 -3.78 21.50 8.89
N ALA A 365 -2.86 21.84 9.78
CA ALA A 365 -1.47 22.11 9.42
C ALA A 365 -0.81 20.85 8.85
N VAL A 366 -0.06 21.03 7.77
CA VAL A 366 0.75 19.97 7.14
C VAL A 366 2.21 20.26 7.44
N ASP A 367 2.93 19.24 7.92
CA ASP A 367 4.37 19.31 8.04
C ASP A 367 5.00 19.24 6.64
N THR A 368 5.27 20.42 6.08
CA THR A 368 5.81 20.57 4.73
C THR A 368 7.23 20.06 4.59
N ASP A 369 7.99 19.98 5.69
CA ASP A 369 9.39 19.55 5.68
C ASP A 369 9.52 18.03 5.43
N ARG A 370 8.43 17.28 5.62
CA ARG A 370 8.36 15.84 5.32
C ARG A 370 8.10 15.53 3.85
N LEU A 371 7.79 16.54 3.04
CA LEU A 371 7.55 16.36 1.61
C LEU A 371 8.85 16.59 0.83
N PRO A 372 9.26 15.71 -0.10
CA PRO A 372 10.62 15.75 -0.66
C PRO A 372 10.75 16.77 -1.82
N PHE A 373 10.18 17.95 -1.66
CA PHE A 373 10.17 19.03 -2.64
C PHE A 373 10.77 20.31 -2.06
N ARG A 374 11.54 21.02 -2.89
CA ARG A 374 12.27 22.23 -2.46
C ARG A 374 11.35 23.41 -2.17
N PHE A 375 10.22 23.49 -2.87
CA PHE A 375 9.27 24.60 -2.74
C PHE A 375 7.90 24.04 -2.38
N VAL A 376 7.54 24.08 -1.11
CA VAL A 376 6.23 23.64 -0.61
C VAL A 376 5.52 24.82 0.05
N ARG A 377 4.24 25.01 -0.26
CA ARG A 377 3.38 26.02 0.37
C ARG A 377 2.04 25.44 0.75
N HIS A 378 1.61 25.72 1.98
CA HIS A 378 0.25 25.49 2.44
C HIS A 378 -0.57 26.74 2.14
N LEU A 379 -1.58 26.60 1.28
CA LEU A 379 -2.48 27.66 0.86
C LEU A 379 -3.75 27.67 1.71
N ARG A 380 -4.38 28.84 1.81
CA ARG A 380 -5.77 28.94 2.28
C ARG A 380 -6.70 28.24 1.30
N GLY A 381 -7.74 27.64 1.87
CA GLY A 381 -8.66 26.75 1.17
C GLY A 381 -8.76 25.42 1.89
N ALA A 382 -9.96 25.05 2.29
CA ALA A 382 -10.20 23.80 3.01
C ALA A 382 -11.55 23.19 2.63
N MET A 383 -11.56 21.86 2.57
CA MET A 383 -12.77 21.06 2.41
C MET A 383 -12.84 19.97 3.50
N THR A 384 -14.03 19.43 3.73
CA THR A 384 -14.20 18.18 4.49
C THR A 384 -13.79 16.97 3.65
N ILE A 385 -13.69 15.80 4.28
CA ILE A 385 -13.35 14.56 3.56
C ILE A 385 -14.43 14.17 2.53
N GLU A 386 -15.66 14.65 2.70
CA GLU A 386 -16.78 14.50 1.77
C GLU A 386 -16.80 15.55 0.65
N GLY A 387 -15.82 16.47 0.59
CA GLY A 387 -15.72 17.49 -0.46
C GLY A 387 -16.57 18.74 -0.23
N SER A 388 -17.12 18.95 0.97
CA SER A 388 -17.82 20.19 1.31
C SER A 388 -16.81 21.30 1.61
N GLU A 389 -16.93 22.47 0.99
CA GLU A 389 -16.07 23.62 1.26
C GLU A 389 -16.28 24.15 2.68
N THR A 390 -15.19 24.32 3.43
CA THR A 390 -15.18 24.92 4.78
C THR A 390 -14.48 26.27 4.81
N GLU A 391 -13.52 26.49 3.91
CA GLU A 391 -12.83 27.77 3.71
C GLU A 391 -12.52 27.95 2.22
N PRO A 392 -12.81 29.11 1.60
CA PRO A 392 -12.51 29.36 0.19
C PRO A 392 -11.01 29.58 -0.04
N VAL A 393 -10.56 29.28 -1.27
CA VAL A 393 -9.19 29.59 -1.72
C VAL A 393 -8.98 31.09 -1.84
N ASP A 394 -7.83 31.60 -1.37
CA ASP A 394 -7.41 33.00 -1.57
C ASP A 394 -6.69 33.17 -2.93
N PRO A 395 -7.29 33.86 -3.91
CA PRO A 395 -6.70 33.99 -5.24
C PRO A 395 -5.39 34.81 -5.26
N GLU A 396 -5.25 35.82 -4.40
CA GLU A 396 -4.05 36.67 -4.39
C GLU A 396 -2.87 35.92 -3.78
N GLU A 397 -3.12 35.09 -2.77
CA GLU A 397 -2.11 34.20 -2.20
C GLU A 397 -1.57 33.21 -3.25
N VAL A 398 -2.45 32.58 -4.03
CA VAL A 398 -2.07 31.65 -5.11
C VAL A 398 -1.15 32.34 -6.12
N ARG A 399 -1.54 33.53 -6.60
CA ARG A 399 -0.76 34.27 -7.60
C ARG A 399 0.61 34.66 -7.06
N ARG A 400 0.69 35.12 -5.81
CA ARG A 400 1.95 35.48 -5.15
C ARG A 400 2.89 34.28 -5.08
N TYR A 401 2.44 33.14 -4.55
CA TYR A 401 3.30 31.97 -4.42
C TYR A 401 3.66 31.32 -5.77
N ALA A 402 2.79 31.41 -6.78
CA ALA A 402 3.13 30.97 -8.13
C ALA A 402 4.28 31.80 -8.74
N ILE A 403 4.28 33.11 -8.51
CA ILE A 403 5.39 34.00 -8.92
C ILE A 403 6.67 33.65 -8.13
N GLU A 404 6.58 33.49 -6.81
CA GLU A 404 7.73 33.09 -5.98
C GLU A 404 8.33 31.74 -6.40
N ALA A 405 7.48 30.77 -6.76
CA ALA A 405 7.91 29.46 -7.24
C ALA A 405 8.73 29.57 -8.52
N ARG A 406 8.24 30.34 -9.50
CA ARG A 406 8.96 30.63 -10.75
C ARG A 406 10.29 31.33 -10.46
N ASP A 407 10.28 32.34 -9.61
CA ASP A 407 11.48 33.12 -9.28
C ASP A 407 12.51 32.28 -8.47
N ALA A 408 12.05 31.23 -7.77
CA ALA A 408 12.90 30.23 -7.12
C ALA A 408 13.44 29.15 -8.09
N GLY A 409 13.11 29.22 -9.38
CA GLY A 409 13.57 28.31 -10.42
C GLY A 409 12.73 27.04 -10.58
N CYS A 410 11.47 27.03 -10.11
CA CYS A 410 10.54 25.94 -10.41
C CYS A 410 10.10 26.00 -11.88
N GLU A 411 10.00 24.85 -12.55
CA GLU A 411 9.56 24.74 -13.95
C GLU A 411 8.15 24.15 -14.07
N ALA A 412 7.58 23.63 -12.98
CA ALA A 412 6.19 23.16 -12.92
C ALA A 412 5.62 23.31 -11.50
N ILE A 413 4.29 23.28 -11.41
CA ILE A 413 3.52 23.38 -10.17
C ILE A 413 2.68 22.12 -10.00
N ALA A 414 2.62 21.58 -8.80
CA ALA A 414 1.71 20.52 -8.39
C ALA A 414 0.74 21.06 -7.34
N VAL A 415 -0.53 20.68 -7.43
CA VAL A 415 -1.58 21.14 -6.53
C VAL A 415 -2.30 19.92 -5.96
N SER A 416 -2.42 19.86 -4.64
CA SER A 416 -3.23 18.86 -3.96
C SER A 416 -4.11 19.55 -2.93
N GLY A 417 -5.41 19.25 -2.89
CA GLY A 417 -6.32 19.65 -1.80
C GLY A 417 -6.92 18.47 -1.04
N PHE A 418 -7.12 18.61 0.27
CA PHE A 418 -7.83 17.62 1.08
C PHE A 418 -9.29 17.53 0.62
N GLY A 419 -9.84 16.32 0.50
CA GLY A 419 -11.18 16.10 -0.06
C GLY A 419 -11.31 16.30 -1.58
N SER A 420 -10.25 16.72 -2.28
CA SER A 420 -10.34 17.12 -3.70
C SER A 420 -10.58 16.00 -4.71
N VAL A 421 -10.38 14.74 -4.32
CA VAL A 421 -10.81 13.58 -5.13
C VAL A 421 -12.33 13.61 -5.34
N ILE A 422 -13.09 14.04 -4.33
CA ILE A 422 -14.55 14.14 -4.37
C ILE A 422 -14.98 15.46 -5.00
N ASN A 423 -14.37 16.57 -4.55
CA ASN A 423 -14.66 17.90 -5.07
C ASN A 423 -13.37 18.61 -5.54
N PRO A 424 -13.06 18.59 -6.85
CA PRO A 424 -11.81 19.12 -7.36
C PRO A 424 -11.77 20.65 -7.48
N ALA A 425 -12.82 21.36 -7.08
CA ALA A 425 -12.97 22.80 -7.36
C ALA A 425 -11.79 23.65 -6.88
N HIS A 426 -11.23 23.35 -5.70
CA HIS A 426 -10.05 24.07 -5.19
C HIS A 426 -8.80 23.79 -6.01
N GLU A 427 -8.50 22.52 -6.31
CA GLU A 427 -7.33 22.17 -7.11
C GLU A 427 -7.38 22.81 -8.50
N VAL A 428 -8.54 22.74 -9.17
CA VAL A 428 -8.74 23.33 -10.51
C VAL A 428 -8.59 24.85 -10.47
N LEU A 429 -9.15 25.51 -9.45
CA LEU A 429 -9.04 26.95 -9.29
C LEU A 429 -7.58 27.38 -9.07
N VAL A 430 -6.87 26.72 -8.15
CA VAL A 430 -5.47 27.02 -7.85
C VAL A 430 -4.58 26.77 -9.06
N ALA A 431 -4.75 25.65 -9.76
CA ALA A 431 -3.97 25.33 -10.95
C ALA A 431 -4.14 26.39 -12.05
N ARG A 432 -5.38 26.82 -12.31
CA ARG A 432 -5.66 27.90 -13.27
C ARG A 432 -4.99 29.21 -12.87
N LEU A 433 -5.19 29.66 -11.63
CA LEU A 433 -4.62 30.92 -11.14
C LEU A 433 -3.08 30.90 -11.10
N ALA A 434 -2.50 29.76 -10.73
CA ALA A 434 -1.05 29.57 -10.70
C ALA A 434 -0.46 29.61 -12.11
N PHE A 435 -1.10 28.96 -13.08
CA PHE A 435 -0.71 29.04 -14.50
C PHE A 435 -0.81 30.47 -15.03
N GLU A 436 -1.94 31.17 -14.79
CA GLU A 436 -2.16 32.55 -15.23
C GLU A 436 -1.10 33.53 -14.68
N ALA A 437 -0.66 33.34 -13.43
CA ALA A 437 0.30 34.24 -12.79
C ALA A 437 1.78 33.94 -13.11
N SER A 438 2.13 32.67 -13.26
CA SER A 438 3.54 32.23 -13.39
C SER A 438 3.92 31.77 -14.79
N GLY A 439 2.96 31.34 -15.60
CA GLY A 439 3.18 30.63 -16.87
C GLY A 439 3.62 29.17 -16.72
N LEU A 440 3.78 28.67 -15.49
CA LEU A 440 4.19 27.30 -15.21
C LEU A 440 3.00 26.35 -15.33
N HIS A 441 3.21 25.20 -15.97
CA HIS A 441 2.19 24.15 -16.04
C HIS A 441 1.85 23.66 -14.62
N ALA A 442 0.55 23.59 -14.31
CA ALA A 442 0.06 23.14 -13.01
C ALA A 442 -0.65 21.78 -13.14
N VAL A 443 -0.25 20.81 -12.32
CA VAL A 443 -0.81 19.45 -12.29
C VAL A 443 -1.68 19.29 -11.03
N CYS A 444 -2.92 18.84 -11.19
CA CYS A 444 -3.82 18.59 -10.07
C CYS A 444 -3.75 17.12 -9.61
N GLY A 445 -3.66 16.91 -8.29
CA GLY A 445 -3.61 15.57 -7.72
C GLY A 445 -4.85 14.71 -8.00
N HIS A 446 -6.04 15.30 -8.01
CA HIS A 446 -7.31 14.58 -8.24
C HIS A 446 -7.40 13.96 -9.63
N GLU A 447 -6.65 14.47 -10.61
CA GLU A 447 -6.61 13.94 -11.97
C GLU A 447 -5.82 12.63 -12.04
N LEU A 448 -4.81 12.49 -11.16
CA LEU A 448 -3.86 11.38 -11.16
C LEU A 448 -4.34 10.17 -10.37
N THR A 449 -4.99 10.39 -9.22
CA THR A 449 -5.38 9.30 -8.33
C THR A 449 -6.67 9.59 -7.58
N SER A 450 -7.47 8.53 -7.42
CA SER A 450 -8.67 8.49 -6.60
C SER A 450 -8.39 8.11 -5.14
N GLU A 451 -7.12 7.93 -4.76
CA GLU A 451 -6.74 7.61 -3.38
C GLU A 451 -7.01 8.80 -2.45
N LEU A 452 -7.66 8.52 -1.31
CA LEU A 452 -8.03 9.55 -0.34
C LEU A 452 -6.83 10.08 0.45
N ASN A 453 -5.70 9.37 0.44
CA ASN A 453 -4.48 9.81 1.13
C ASN A 453 -3.90 11.06 0.45
N PHE A 454 -4.23 12.21 1.05
CA PHE A 454 -3.87 13.53 0.56
C PHE A 454 -2.36 13.74 0.34
N LEU A 455 -1.52 13.24 1.26
CA LEU A 455 -0.07 13.46 1.19
C LEU A 455 0.60 12.58 0.14
N GLU A 456 0.18 11.32 0.01
CA GLU A 456 0.66 10.43 -1.06
C GLU A 456 0.23 10.95 -2.44
N ARG A 457 -0.98 11.51 -2.55
CA ARG A 457 -1.45 12.19 -3.76
C ARG A 457 -0.64 13.44 -4.06
N ALA A 458 -0.32 14.25 -3.05
CA ALA A 458 0.55 15.42 -3.21
C ALA A 458 1.96 15.02 -3.71
N SER A 459 2.53 13.95 -3.16
CA SER A 459 3.80 13.37 -3.64
C SER A 459 3.70 12.88 -5.08
N THR A 460 2.59 12.24 -5.45
CA THR A 460 2.33 11.78 -6.82
C THR A 460 2.20 12.93 -7.80
N ALA A 461 1.48 14.00 -7.44
CA ALA A 461 1.33 15.20 -8.25
C ALA A 461 2.66 15.92 -8.47
N GLY A 462 3.46 16.07 -7.40
CA GLY A 462 4.80 16.65 -7.50
C GLY A 462 5.73 15.83 -8.38
N MET A 463 5.68 14.50 -8.25
CA MET A 463 6.46 13.58 -9.09
C MET A 463 6.05 13.63 -10.56
N ASN A 464 4.75 13.70 -10.86
CA ASN A 464 4.25 13.85 -12.22
C ASN A 464 4.73 15.17 -12.85
N ALA A 465 4.52 16.29 -12.15
CA ALA A 465 4.95 17.62 -12.60
C ALA A 465 6.46 17.68 -12.88
N ARG A 466 7.27 16.95 -12.10
CA ARG A 466 8.73 16.88 -12.29
C ARG A 466 9.14 16.19 -13.60
N LEU A 467 8.35 15.22 -14.05
CA LEU A 467 8.64 14.39 -15.21
C LEU A 467 8.09 14.96 -16.53
N VAL A 468 7.09 15.84 -16.50
CA VAL A 468 6.43 16.38 -17.71
C VAL A 468 7.44 16.92 -18.73
N PRO A 469 8.35 17.86 -18.37
CA PRO A 469 9.27 18.43 -19.36
C PRO A 469 10.24 17.40 -19.96
N LEU A 470 10.59 16.38 -19.18
CA LEU A 470 11.53 15.33 -19.57
C LEU A 470 10.91 14.37 -20.58
N ILE A 471 9.67 13.93 -20.32
CA ILE A 471 8.95 13.02 -21.21
C ILE A 471 8.48 13.73 -22.47
N GLU A 472 8.07 14.99 -22.40
CA GLU A 472 7.76 15.79 -23.59
C GLU A 472 8.95 15.87 -24.56
N ALA A 473 10.13 16.23 -24.04
CA ALA A 473 11.35 16.30 -24.85
C ALA A 473 11.72 14.95 -25.48
N LEU A 474 11.59 13.84 -24.72
CA LEU A 474 11.81 12.50 -25.25
C LEU A 474 10.83 12.17 -26.39
N LEU A 475 9.53 12.42 -26.19
CA LEU A 475 8.51 12.09 -27.18
C LEU A 475 8.63 12.95 -28.44
N ASP A 476 9.02 14.23 -28.31
CA ASP A 476 9.32 15.09 -29.46
C ASP A 476 10.48 14.54 -30.28
N ALA A 477 11.57 14.16 -29.59
CA ALA A 477 12.77 13.65 -30.25
C ALA A 477 12.54 12.26 -30.88
N VAL A 478 11.77 11.38 -30.21
CA VAL A 478 11.34 10.09 -30.77
C VAL A 478 10.47 10.30 -32.01
N THR A 479 9.50 11.21 -31.96
CA THR A 479 8.62 11.50 -33.10
C THR A 479 9.43 12.01 -34.30
N ALA A 480 10.41 12.88 -34.06
CA ALA A 480 11.32 13.36 -35.10
C ALA A 480 12.16 12.22 -35.70
N ALA A 481 12.72 11.34 -34.87
CA ALA A 481 13.48 10.18 -35.34
C ALA A 481 12.62 9.21 -36.15
N LEU A 482 11.38 8.93 -35.74
CA LEU A 482 10.46 8.06 -36.47
C LEU A 482 10.11 8.63 -37.85
N ALA A 483 9.98 9.95 -37.98
CA ALA A 483 9.73 10.61 -39.26
C ALA A 483 10.85 10.37 -40.29
N GLU A 484 12.11 10.28 -39.85
CA GLU A 484 13.26 9.96 -40.73
C GLU A 484 13.12 8.58 -41.41
N TYR A 485 12.35 7.67 -40.82
CA TYR A 485 12.12 6.31 -41.32
C TYR A 485 10.76 6.13 -42.01
N GLY A 486 10.03 7.23 -42.28
CA GLY A 486 8.73 7.21 -42.95
C GLY A 486 7.58 6.70 -42.06
N LEU A 487 7.72 6.87 -40.74
CA LEU A 487 6.70 6.57 -39.75
C LEU A 487 6.01 7.84 -39.25
N ASP A 488 5.95 8.88 -40.08
CA ASP A 488 5.22 10.11 -39.78
C ASP A 488 3.72 9.81 -39.60
N GLY A 489 3.14 10.35 -38.52
CA GLY A 489 1.72 10.15 -38.19
C GLY A 489 1.36 8.75 -37.64
N VAL A 490 2.33 7.85 -37.48
CA VAL A 490 2.11 6.55 -36.81
C VAL A 490 1.86 6.79 -35.32
N ARG A 491 0.87 6.08 -34.77
CA ARG A 491 0.53 6.20 -33.33
C ARG A 491 1.68 5.67 -32.48
N VAL A 492 2.10 6.49 -31.52
CA VAL A 492 3.07 6.11 -30.50
C VAL A 492 2.32 5.79 -29.21
N MET A 493 2.47 4.57 -28.74
CA MET A 493 1.98 4.07 -27.46
C MET A 493 3.17 4.04 -26.50
N VAL A 494 2.96 4.45 -25.25
CA VAL A 494 3.96 4.41 -24.19
C VAL A 494 3.55 3.38 -23.15
N ALA A 495 4.47 2.50 -22.79
CA ALA A 495 4.26 1.48 -21.77
C ALA A 495 4.14 2.12 -20.38
N LYS A 496 3.24 1.57 -19.57
CA LYS A 496 3.02 1.97 -18.17
C LYS A 496 3.64 0.98 -17.20
N GLY A 497 3.83 1.41 -15.95
CA GLY A 497 4.31 0.56 -14.86
C GLY A 497 3.40 -0.59 -14.46
N ASP A 498 2.12 -0.59 -14.88
CA ASP A 498 1.16 -1.69 -14.66
C ASP A 498 1.09 -2.70 -15.82
N GLY A 499 1.93 -2.52 -16.85
CA GLY A 499 1.98 -3.35 -18.07
C GLY A 499 0.97 -2.98 -19.14
N SER A 500 0.09 -2.00 -18.88
CA SER A 500 -0.75 -1.44 -19.94
C SER A 500 -0.02 -0.38 -20.76
N GLN A 501 -0.67 0.10 -21.81
CA GLN A 501 -0.19 1.19 -22.65
C GLN A 501 -1.11 2.40 -22.56
N LEU A 502 -0.54 3.57 -22.83
CA LEU A 502 -1.27 4.82 -23.05
C LEU A 502 -0.77 5.49 -24.34
N LEU A 503 -1.59 6.33 -24.94
CA LEU A 503 -1.17 7.09 -26.12
C LEU A 503 -0.13 8.15 -25.72
N ALA A 504 0.85 8.46 -26.58
CA ALA A 504 1.91 9.43 -26.29
C ALA A 504 1.37 10.81 -25.85
N GLU A 505 0.25 11.28 -26.41
CA GLU A 505 -0.41 12.53 -26.01
C GLU A 505 -0.90 12.48 -24.56
N VAL A 506 -1.36 11.31 -24.08
CA VAL A 506 -1.74 11.10 -22.68
C VAL A 506 -0.49 10.98 -21.81
N ALA A 507 0.59 10.36 -22.32
CA ALA A 507 1.87 10.20 -21.62
C ALA A 507 2.49 11.55 -21.22
N ARG A 508 2.31 12.57 -22.06
CA ARG A 508 2.78 13.94 -21.80
C ARG A 508 2.13 14.55 -20.57
N GLN A 509 0.86 14.20 -20.31
CA GLN A 509 0.10 14.71 -19.18
C GLN A 509 0.32 13.87 -17.92
N LEU A 510 0.53 12.56 -18.09
CA LEU A 510 0.64 11.57 -17.01
C LEU A 510 1.98 10.79 -17.04
N PRO A 511 3.15 11.44 -17.13
CA PRO A 511 4.43 10.75 -17.20
C PRO A 511 4.73 9.87 -15.97
N VAL A 512 4.10 10.15 -14.82
CA VAL A 512 4.26 9.33 -13.63
C VAL A 512 3.76 7.88 -13.82
N GLU A 513 2.82 7.65 -14.74
CA GLU A 513 2.30 6.33 -15.09
C GLU A 513 3.35 5.46 -15.82
N THR A 514 4.40 6.07 -16.39
CA THR A 514 5.47 5.36 -17.11
C THR A 514 6.62 4.94 -16.19
N VAL A 515 6.55 5.25 -14.89
CA VAL A 515 7.55 4.75 -13.93
C VAL A 515 7.42 3.23 -13.82
N LEU A 516 8.56 2.54 -13.84
CA LEU A 516 8.67 1.08 -13.91
C LEU A 516 8.10 0.47 -15.21
N SER A 517 7.98 1.23 -16.30
CA SER A 517 7.50 0.69 -17.58
C SER A 517 8.40 -0.41 -18.15
N GLY A 518 9.72 -0.31 -17.97
CA GLY A 518 10.70 -1.28 -18.47
C GLY A 518 10.44 -2.70 -17.96
N PRO A 519 10.55 -2.96 -16.65
CA PRO A 519 10.29 -4.29 -16.16
C PRO A 519 8.83 -4.74 -16.35
N ALA A 520 7.87 -3.81 -16.45
CA ALA A 520 6.47 -4.15 -16.75
C ALA A 520 6.32 -4.65 -18.19
N ALA A 521 7.01 -4.00 -19.13
CA ALA A 521 7.15 -4.44 -20.51
C ALA A 521 7.84 -5.81 -20.56
N SER A 522 8.88 -6.08 -19.78
CA SER A 522 9.51 -7.40 -19.71
C SER A 522 8.54 -8.51 -19.27
N VAL A 523 7.70 -8.24 -18.27
CA VAL A 523 6.67 -9.19 -17.79
C VAL A 523 5.60 -9.45 -18.84
N VAL A 524 5.09 -8.41 -19.50
CA VAL A 524 4.09 -8.52 -20.57
C VAL A 524 4.69 -9.23 -21.79
N GLY A 525 5.92 -8.89 -22.13
CA GLY A 525 6.70 -9.51 -23.19
C GLY A 525 6.89 -11.00 -22.96
N ALA A 526 7.30 -11.39 -21.76
CA ALA A 526 7.40 -12.79 -21.34
C ALA A 526 6.07 -13.54 -21.52
N ALA A 527 4.97 -12.95 -21.04
CA ALA A 527 3.64 -13.53 -21.20
C ALA A 527 3.29 -13.76 -22.68
N ARG A 528 3.59 -12.79 -23.53
CA ARG A 528 3.25 -12.83 -24.96
C ARG A 528 4.12 -13.79 -25.76
N VAL A 529 5.43 -13.74 -25.55
CA VAL A 529 6.44 -14.53 -26.28
C VAL A 529 6.34 -16.00 -25.91
N PHE A 530 6.19 -16.30 -24.62
CA PHE A 530 6.20 -17.68 -24.12
C PHE A 530 4.80 -18.28 -23.92
N GLY A 531 3.74 -17.51 -24.18
CA GLY A 531 2.35 -17.98 -24.07
C GLY A 531 1.94 -18.37 -22.65
N VAL A 532 2.59 -17.82 -21.63
CA VAL A 532 2.34 -18.12 -20.23
C VAL A 532 1.34 -17.14 -19.63
N ARG A 533 0.45 -17.64 -18.75
CA ARG A 533 -0.54 -16.81 -18.05
C ARG A 533 -0.20 -16.58 -16.58
N ASP A 534 0.43 -17.55 -15.93
CA ASP A 534 0.80 -17.48 -14.52
C ASP A 534 2.25 -17.94 -14.37
N ALA A 535 3.12 -17.04 -13.92
CA ALA A 535 4.57 -17.26 -13.83
C ALA A 535 5.22 -16.31 -12.82
N VAL A 536 6.44 -16.62 -12.40
CA VAL A 536 7.36 -15.59 -11.91
C VAL A 536 8.27 -15.21 -13.08
N VAL A 537 8.36 -13.93 -13.38
CA VAL A 537 9.23 -13.42 -14.45
C VAL A 537 10.43 -12.77 -13.79
N ALA A 538 11.62 -13.10 -14.27
CA ALA A 538 12.89 -12.57 -13.83
C ALA A 538 13.62 -11.98 -15.04
N ASP A 539 13.71 -10.66 -15.09
CA ASP A 539 14.40 -9.89 -16.13
C ASP A 539 15.79 -9.51 -15.64
N MET A 540 16.83 -10.06 -16.28
CA MET A 540 18.22 -9.80 -15.93
C MET A 540 18.91 -9.02 -17.05
N GLY A 541 19.33 -7.80 -16.73
CA GLY A 541 20.15 -6.97 -17.61
C GLY A 541 21.65 -7.09 -17.33
N GLY A 542 22.41 -6.10 -17.80
CA GLY A 542 23.82 -5.93 -17.41
C GLY A 542 23.97 -5.48 -15.96
N THR A 543 22.97 -4.82 -15.37
CA THR A 543 23.12 -4.12 -14.09
C THR A 543 22.24 -4.66 -12.96
N THR A 544 21.04 -5.11 -13.30
CA THR A 544 19.98 -5.39 -12.34
C THR A 544 19.23 -6.66 -12.72
N LEU A 545 18.59 -7.24 -11.71
CA LEU A 545 17.62 -8.31 -11.82
C LEU A 545 16.30 -7.78 -11.26
N ASP A 546 15.28 -7.75 -12.11
CA ASP A 546 13.92 -7.37 -11.76
C ASP A 546 13.03 -8.62 -11.73
N VAL A 547 12.38 -8.88 -10.60
CA VAL A 547 11.51 -10.06 -10.42
C VAL A 547 10.10 -9.63 -10.09
N ALA A 548 9.12 -10.15 -10.83
CA ALA A 548 7.70 -9.85 -10.65
C ALA A 548 6.81 -11.08 -10.88
N VAL A 549 5.60 -11.06 -10.31
CA VAL A 549 4.60 -12.11 -10.54
C VAL A 549 3.72 -11.74 -11.72
N LEU A 550 3.55 -12.69 -12.63
CA LEU A 550 2.54 -12.66 -13.69
C LEU A 550 1.32 -13.47 -13.23
N ARG A 551 0.13 -12.86 -13.27
CA ARG A 551 -1.15 -13.49 -12.97
C ARG A 551 -2.14 -13.28 -14.11
N ARG A 552 -2.72 -14.35 -14.63
CA ARG A 552 -3.73 -14.30 -15.70
C ARG A 552 -3.30 -13.52 -16.95
N GLY A 553 -2.00 -13.44 -17.22
CA GLY A 553 -1.41 -12.70 -18.35
C GLY A 553 -1.13 -11.22 -18.07
N LEU A 554 -1.31 -10.76 -16.82
CA LEU A 554 -1.02 -9.38 -16.41
C LEU A 554 -0.03 -9.34 -15.24
N PRO A 555 0.80 -8.28 -15.13
CA PRO A 555 1.62 -8.07 -13.94
C PRO A 555 0.77 -7.92 -12.69
N GLU A 556 1.20 -8.53 -11.59
CA GLU A 556 0.61 -8.30 -10.27
C GLU A 556 0.96 -6.89 -9.79
N LEU A 557 -0.02 -6.13 -9.31
CA LEU A 557 0.15 -4.72 -8.93
C LEU A 557 0.40 -4.55 -7.44
N SER A 558 1.17 -3.53 -7.07
CA SER A 558 1.38 -3.12 -5.69
C SER A 558 0.11 -2.47 -5.12
N GLU A 559 -0.40 -2.97 -3.99
CA GLU A 559 -1.55 -2.37 -3.29
C GLU A 559 -1.23 -0.98 -2.71
N ARG A 560 0.04 -0.71 -2.39
CA ARG A 560 0.48 0.58 -1.83
C ARG A 560 0.88 1.60 -2.89
N GLY A 561 0.84 1.21 -4.17
CA GLY A 561 1.45 1.96 -5.27
C GLY A 561 2.97 1.81 -5.33
N ALA A 562 3.60 2.52 -6.27
CA ALA A 562 5.04 2.47 -6.48
C ALA A 562 5.80 3.27 -5.41
N ARG A 563 6.84 2.67 -4.82
CA ARG A 563 7.85 3.39 -4.05
C ARG A 563 9.04 3.68 -4.95
N ILE A 564 9.38 4.95 -5.11
CA ILE A 564 10.44 5.39 -6.04
C ILE A 564 11.38 6.31 -5.27
N GLY A 565 12.61 5.86 -5.01
CA GLY A 565 13.52 6.55 -4.10
C GLY A 565 12.88 6.77 -2.73
N ASP A 566 12.78 8.04 -2.32
CA ASP A 566 12.15 8.47 -1.06
C ASP A 566 10.63 8.72 -1.17
N PHE A 567 10.06 8.59 -2.37
CA PHE A 567 8.65 8.90 -2.63
C PHE A 567 7.78 7.65 -2.52
N GLN A 568 6.76 7.70 -1.66
CA GLN A 568 5.60 6.81 -1.75
C GLN A 568 4.57 7.46 -2.68
N THR A 569 4.29 6.81 -3.82
CA THR A 569 3.31 7.31 -4.79
C THR A 569 2.04 6.47 -4.78
N SER A 570 0.93 7.08 -5.20
CA SER A 570 -0.35 6.41 -5.43
C SER A 570 -0.46 5.83 -6.84
N VAL A 571 0.63 5.85 -7.63
CA VAL A 571 0.65 5.28 -8.98
C VAL A 571 0.57 3.77 -8.88
N ARG A 572 -0.39 3.20 -9.60
CA ARG A 572 -0.51 1.75 -9.74
C ARG A 572 0.62 1.25 -10.62
N ALA A 573 1.62 0.62 -10.01
CA ALA A 573 2.68 -0.06 -10.72
C ALA A 573 2.73 -1.53 -10.30
N MET A 574 3.40 -2.35 -11.12
CA MET A 574 3.65 -3.74 -10.78
C MET A 574 4.42 -3.86 -9.46
N ALA A 575 4.14 -4.93 -8.72
CA ALA A 575 4.97 -5.35 -7.62
C ALA A 575 6.25 -6.00 -8.19
N VAL A 576 7.35 -5.26 -8.13
CA VAL A 576 8.67 -5.70 -8.59
C VAL A 576 9.66 -5.68 -7.44
N GLN A 577 10.50 -6.71 -7.37
CA GLN A 577 11.69 -6.73 -6.53
C GLN A 577 12.92 -6.58 -7.41
N THR A 578 13.67 -5.50 -7.20
CA THR A 578 14.92 -5.23 -7.92
C THR A 578 16.12 -5.49 -7.02
N ILE A 579 17.14 -6.18 -7.54
CA ILE A 579 18.46 -6.26 -6.90
C ILE A 579 19.57 -5.88 -7.90
N GLY A 580 20.70 -5.39 -7.39
CA GLY A 580 21.88 -5.02 -8.18
C GLY A 580 22.68 -6.23 -8.69
N LEU A 581 22.00 -7.14 -9.39
CA LEU A 581 22.55 -8.38 -9.93
C LEU A 581 22.31 -8.43 -11.44
N GLY A 582 23.35 -8.22 -12.24
CA GLY A 582 23.32 -8.29 -13.69
C GLY A 582 24.61 -8.90 -14.24
N GLY A 583 24.76 -8.96 -15.56
CA GLY A 583 25.98 -9.49 -16.20
C GLY A 583 27.25 -8.74 -15.78
N ASP A 584 27.17 -7.43 -15.58
CA ASP A 584 28.28 -6.54 -15.24
C ASP A 584 28.40 -6.29 -13.72
N SER A 585 27.71 -7.10 -12.90
CA SER A 585 27.86 -7.07 -11.44
C SER A 585 29.28 -7.44 -11.06
N GLU A 586 29.88 -6.60 -10.21
CA GLU A 586 31.22 -6.82 -9.67
C GLU A 586 31.30 -8.12 -8.85
N ILE A 587 32.37 -8.86 -9.05
CA ILE A 587 32.72 -10.05 -8.27
C ILE A 587 33.84 -9.69 -7.29
N ASP A 588 33.58 -9.88 -6.00
CA ASP A 588 34.57 -9.72 -4.95
C ASP A 588 34.93 -11.08 -4.32
N LEU A 589 36.19 -11.47 -4.52
CA LEU A 589 36.80 -12.70 -4.01
C LEU A 589 37.69 -12.48 -2.78
N SER A 590 37.82 -11.25 -2.28
CA SER A 590 38.71 -10.93 -1.14
C SER A 590 38.30 -11.63 0.17
N GLY A 591 37.04 -12.06 0.28
CA GLY A 591 36.48 -12.78 1.42
C GLY A 591 36.53 -14.31 1.33
N TRP A 592 37.26 -14.88 0.36
CA TRP A 592 37.30 -16.33 0.08
C TRP A 592 37.35 -17.21 1.34
N PRO A 593 36.52 -18.27 1.44
CA PRO A 593 35.66 -18.84 0.40
C PRO A 593 34.33 -18.11 0.17
N ALA A 594 34.02 -17.05 0.94
CA ALA A 594 32.83 -16.25 0.70
C ALA A 594 33.00 -15.36 -0.54
N VAL A 595 32.08 -15.47 -1.49
CA VAL A 595 32.00 -14.61 -2.69
C VAL A 595 30.93 -13.57 -2.48
N ARG A 596 31.19 -12.33 -2.93
CA ARG A 596 30.16 -11.28 -3.00
C ARG A 596 29.94 -10.87 -4.45
N LEU A 597 28.67 -10.77 -4.83
CA LEU A 597 28.23 -10.31 -6.16
C LEU A 597 27.45 -9.01 -6.05
N GLY A 598 27.89 -7.98 -6.76
CA GLY A 598 27.27 -6.65 -6.72
C GLY A 598 27.33 -6.01 -5.33
N PRO A 599 26.49 -4.99 -5.04
CA PRO A 599 25.51 -4.36 -5.93
C PRO A 599 26.13 -3.38 -6.94
N ARG A 600 27.45 -3.12 -6.86
CA ARG A 600 28.15 -2.26 -7.83
C ARG A 600 28.27 -2.96 -9.18
N ARG A 601 28.20 -2.17 -10.24
CA ARG A 601 28.61 -2.58 -11.59
C ARG A 601 30.04 -2.13 -11.89
N VAL A 602 30.73 -2.86 -12.76
CA VAL A 602 32.04 -2.49 -13.30
C VAL A 602 32.12 -2.93 -14.75
N ILE A 603 32.94 -2.28 -15.58
CA ILE A 603 33.13 -2.74 -16.96
C ILE A 603 33.80 -4.13 -16.90
N PRO A 604 33.28 -5.16 -17.58
CA PRO A 604 33.90 -6.50 -17.60
C PRO A 604 35.35 -6.45 -18.09
N ILE A 605 36.25 -7.23 -17.47
CA ILE A 605 37.66 -7.22 -17.86
C ILE A 605 37.88 -7.72 -19.30
N CYS A 606 37.03 -8.61 -19.80
CA CYS A 606 37.03 -9.07 -21.20
C CYS A 606 36.90 -7.93 -22.21
N ARG A 607 36.34 -6.77 -21.80
CA ARG A 607 36.15 -5.59 -22.64
C ARG A 607 37.33 -4.60 -22.62
N LEU A 608 38.34 -4.85 -21.80
CA LEU A 608 39.49 -3.95 -21.67
C LEU A 608 40.18 -3.70 -23.03
N ALA A 609 40.30 -4.72 -23.88
CA ALA A 609 40.95 -4.61 -25.18
C ALA A 609 40.26 -3.65 -26.16
N GLU A 610 38.94 -3.42 -26.02
CA GLU A 610 38.18 -2.52 -26.91
C GLU A 610 38.63 -1.07 -26.81
N THR A 611 39.10 -0.68 -25.62
CA THR A 611 39.41 0.72 -25.29
C THR A 611 40.87 0.92 -24.92
N GLU A 612 41.50 -0.11 -24.32
CA GLU A 612 42.86 -0.05 -23.78
C GLU A 612 43.73 -1.22 -24.27
N PRO A 613 43.92 -1.40 -25.59
CA PRO A 613 44.53 -2.62 -26.18
C PRO A 613 45.96 -2.89 -25.71
N ARG A 614 46.75 -1.83 -25.44
CA ARG A 614 48.12 -1.97 -24.91
C ARG A 614 48.14 -2.45 -23.46
N CYS A 615 47.16 -2.03 -22.66
CA CYS A 615 47.04 -2.49 -21.28
C CYS A 615 46.59 -3.96 -21.27
N ALA A 616 45.60 -4.32 -22.09
CA ALA A 616 45.10 -5.68 -22.24
C ALA A 616 46.24 -6.68 -22.56
N GLN A 617 47.11 -6.36 -23.53
CA GLN A 617 48.25 -7.22 -23.89
C GLN A 617 49.24 -7.46 -22.75
N ARG A 618 49.39 -6.48 -21.84
CA ARG A 618 50.33 -6.54 -20.71
C ARG A 618 49.69 -7.02 -19.41
N LEU A 619 48.37 -7.17 -19.38
CA LEU A 619 47.64 -7.50 -18.16
C LEU A 619 48.17 -8.77 -17.47
N PRO A 620 48.46 -9.89 -18.17
CA PRO A 620 49.01 -11.09 -17.53
C PRO A 620 50.35 -10.85 -16.82
N ASP A 621 51.19 -9.96 -17.35
CA ASP A 621 52.47 -9.61 -16.72
C ASP A 621 52.26 -8.68 -15.53
N LEU A 622 51.36 -7.69 -15.65
CA LEU A 622 51.02 -6.76 -14.57
C LEU A 622 50.44 -7.49 -13.36
N LEU A 623 49.64 -8.54 -13.59
CA LEU A 623 49.06 -9.35 -12.53
C LEU A 623 50.12 -10.09 -11.71
N ARG A 624 51.28 -10.46 -12.27
CA ARG A 624 52.34 -11.20 -11.52
C ARG A 624 52.89 -10.41 -10.34
N ASP A 625 52.82 -9.08 -10.41
CA ASP A 625 53.29 -8.18 -9.35
C ASP A 625 52.24 -7.99 -8.24
N VAL A 626 51.03 -8.53 -8.40
CA VAL A 626 49.95 -8.48 -7.41
C VAL A 626 50.06 -9.69 -6.48
N LEU A 627 50.36 -9.42 -5.20
CA LEU A 627 50.50 -10.46 -4.16
C LEU A 627 49.43 -10.37 -3.06
N SER A 628 48.57 -9.35 -3.09
CA SER A 628 47.59 -9.11 -2.03
C SER A 628 46.21 -9.64 -2.42
N ARG A 629 45.47 -10.20 -1.45
CA ARG A 629 44.05 -10.59 -1.59
C ARG A 629 43.08 -9.44 -1.31
N THR A 630 43.51 -8.19 -1.48
CA THR A 630 42.66 -7.03 -1.20
C THR A 630 41.57 -6.87 -2.26
N ARG A 631 40.46 -6.25 -1.89
CA ARG A 631 39.40 -5.92 -2.84
C ARG A 631 39.97 -5.03 -3.95
N HIS A 632 39.53 -5.25 -5.19
CA HIS A 632 39.96 -4.49 -6.37
C HIS A 632 41.45 -4.63 -6.73
N ALA A 633 42.18 -5.61 -6.18
CA ALA A 633 43.61 -5.76 -6.42
C ALA A 633 43.97 -5.99 -7.91
N THR A 634 43.04 -6.57 -8.67
CA THR A 634 43.18 -6.90 -10.10
C THR A 634 42.41 -5.94 -11.01
N ASP A 635 41.71 -4.95 -10.44
CA ASP A 635 40.94 -3.98 -11.22
C ASP A 635 41.87 -3.04 -11.98
N VAL A 636 41.52 -2.74 -13.23
CA VAL A 636 42.24 -1.78 -14.08
C VAL A 636 41.48 -0.47 -14.09
N VAL A 637 42.19 0.64 -13.95
CA VAL A 637 41.64 1.99 -14.00
C VAL A 637 42.26 2.82 -15.12
N ALA A 638 41.42 3.55 -15.84
CA ALA A 638 41.81 4.38 -16.98
C ALA A 638 41.09 5.74 -16.96
N LEU A 639 41.72 6.78 -17.52
CA LEU A 639 41.09 8.09 -17.68
C LEU A 639 39.89 8.02 -18.65
N THR A 640 38.87 8.83 -18.39
CA THR A 640 37.84 9.14 -19.40
C THR A 640 38.33 10.23 -20.35
N GLY A 641 37.90 10.18 -21.61
CA GLY A 641 38.42 11.05 -22.69
C GLY A 641 38.25 12.56 -22.50
N HIS A 642 37.41 13.00 -21.56
CA HIS A 642 37.14 14.42 -21.27
C HIS A 642 37.82 14.91 -19.96
N THR A 643 38.64 14.08 -19.32
CA THR A 643 39.20 14.38 -18.00
C THR A 643 40.61 14.95 -18.11
N ASP A 644 40.82 16.14 -17.53
CA ASP A 644 42.16 16.69 -17.35
C ASP A 644 42.89 15.98 -16.19
N PRO A 645 43.99 15.25 -16.45
CA PRO A 645 44.71 14.49 -15.42
C PRO A 645 45.36 15.38 -14.35
N ALA A 646 45.65 16.65 -14.65
CA ALA A 646 46.34 17.57 -13.73
C ALA A 646 45.48 18.00 -12.53
N THR A 647 44.17 17.77 -12.61
CA THR A 647 43.19 18.22 -11.63
C THR A 647 43.12 17.35 -10.37
N ASP A 648 43.79 16.19 -10.34
CA ASP A 648 43.82 15.32 -9.17
C ASP A 648 45.12 14.48 -9.14
N ARG A 649 45.66 14.23 -7.94
CA ARG A 649 46.89 13.44 -7.77
C ARG A 649 46.76 11.99 -8.23
N ILE A 650 45.56 11.40 -8.13
CA ILE A 650 45.26 10.06 -8.65
C ILE A 650 45.26 10.09 -10.17
N LEU A 651 44.53 11.03 -10.77
CA LEU A 651 44.41 11.12 -12.23
C LEU A 651 45.76 11.39 -12.90
N ALA A 652 46.61 12.19 -12.27
CA ALA A 652 47.96 12.47 -12.75
C ALA A 652 48.83 11.19 -12.91
N GLN A 653 48.58 10.14 -12.12
CA GLN A 653 49.30 8.87 -12.25
C GLN A 653 48.89 8.05 -13.48
N LEU A 654 47.73 8.36 -14.07
CA LEU A 654 47.16 7.65 -15.22
C LEU A 654 47.49 8.34 -16.56
N THR A 655 48.28 9.41 -16.54
CA THR A 655 48.70 10.16 -17.74
C THR A 655 49.43 9.26 -18.74
N ASP A 656 50.24 8.32 -18.25
CA ASP A 656 51.02 7.38 -19.08
C ASP A 656 50.21 6.14 -19.52
N GLY A 657 48.93 6.09 -19.15
CA GLY A 657 48.00 5.02 -19.49
C GLY A 657 47.36 4.32 -18.29
N PRO A 658 46.52 3.31 -18.56
CA PRO A 658 45.81 2.57 -17.51
C PRO A 658 46.75 1.81 -16.58
N LEU A 659 46.34 1.71 -15.30
CA LEU A 659 47.08 0.99 -14.26
C LEU A 659 46.16 0.04 -13.50
N LEU A 660 46.74 -0.99 -12.90
CA LEU A 660 46.05 -1.72 -11.84
C LEU A 660 45.82 -0.77 -10.65
N LEU A 661 44.64 -0.88 -10.02
CA LEU A 661 44.27 -0.04 -8.88
C LEU A 661 45.20 -0.29 -7.68
N SER A 662 45.70 -1.52 -7.53
CA SER A 662 46.75 -1.90 -6.59
C SER A 662 48.09 -1.19 -6.88
N THR A 663 48.52 -1.15 -8.15
CA THR A 663 49.72 -0.40 -8.56
C THR A 663 49.57 1.09 -8.31
N LEU A 664 48.39 1.66 -8.54
CA LEU A 664 48.09 3.05 -8.25
C LEU A 664 48.20 3.36 -6.75
N ALA A 665 47.66 2.48 -5.89
CA ALA A 665 47.81 2.59 -4.44
C ALA A 665 49.28 2.58 -4.01
N GLN A 666 50.08 1.66 -4.56
CA GLN A 666 51.51 1.60 -4.29
C GLN A 666 52.25 2.88 -4.71
N ARG A 667 51.99 3.40 -5.92
CA ARG A 667 52.61 4.67 -6.40
C ARG A 667 52.28 5.87 -5.51
N LEU A 668 51.11 5.86 -4.89
CA LEU A 668 50.65 6.92 -3.99
C LEU A 668 50.95 6.61 -2.51
N ASN A 669 51.81 5.63 -2.22
CA ASN A 669 52.20 5.18 -0.88
C ASN A 669 50.99 4.86 0.01
N ARG A 670 50.01 4.14 -0.55
CA ARG A 670 48.83 3.64 0.17
C ARG A 670 48.87 2.11 0.32
N PRO A 671 48.38 1.56 1.45
CA PRO A 671 48.42 0.11 1.68
C PRO A 671 47.57 -0.73 0.72
N ALA A 672 46.44 -0.18 0.27
CA ALA A 672 45.51 -0.86 -0.64
C ALA A 672 44.69 0.16 -1.44
N ALA A 673 44.01 -0.32 -2.47
CA ALA A 673 43.09 0.46 -3.31
C ALA A 673 42.01 1.18 -2.48
N ASP A 674 41.49 0.53 -1.44
CA ASP A 674 40.43 1.09 -0.57
C ASP A 674 40.84 2.36 0.19
N TYR A 675 42.14 2.66 0.30
CA TYR A 675 42.66 3.88 0.93
C TYR A 675 42.78 5.06 -0.04
N LEU A 676 42.38 4.87 -1.30
CA LEU A 676 42.33 5.92 -2.31
C LEU A 676 40.87 6.39 -2.50
N PRO A 677 40.62 7.70 -2.62
CA PRO A 677 39.28 8.23 -2.95
C PRO A 677 38.91 8.05 -4.43
N TRP A 678 39.22 6.89 -5.03
CA TRP A 678 38.99 6.62 -6.46
C TRP A 678 37.50 6.52 -6.80
N GLN A 679 36.65 6.05 -5.88
CA GLN A 679 35.21 5.90 -6.09
C GLN A 679 34.54 7.22 -6.45
N ALA A 680 34.89 8.30 -5.73
CA ALA A 680 34.37 9.64 -6.05
C ALA A 680 34.79 10.13 -7.44
N LEU A 681 35.91 9.65 -7.98
CA LEU A 681 36.36 9.99 -9.33
C LEU A 681 35.60 9.16 -10.38
N GLU A 682 35.32 7.89 -10.10
CA GLU A 682 34.47 7.02 -10.93
C GLU A 682 33.03 7.54 -10.97
N ASP A 683 32.44 7.86 -9.81
CA ASP A 683 31.06 8.36 -9.69
C ASP A 683 30.86 9.71 -10.41
N HIS A 684 31.92 10.54 -10.49
CA HIS A 684 31.92 11.78 -11.29
C HIS A 684 32.34 11.58 -12.75
N GLY A 685 32.49 10.34 -13.22
CA GLY A 685 32.83 10.02 -14.61
C GLY A 685 34.23 10.45 -15.04
N ARG A 686 35.15 10.69 -14.09
CA ARG A 686 36.55 11.10 -14.36
C ARG A 686 37.47 9.90 -14.63
N LEU A 687 36.99 8.70 -14.30
CA LEU A 687 37.72 7.45 -14.34
C LEU A 687 36.80 6.33 -14.80
N ARG A 688 37.34 5.42 -15.63
CA ARG A 688 36.71 4.13 -15.98
C ARG A 688 37.43 3.02 -15.23
N ARG A 689 36.68 2.02 -14.79
CA ARG A 689 37.22 0.86 -14.10
C ARG A 689 36.76 -0.42 -14.80
N TYR A 690 37.69 -1.35 -14.93
CA TYR A 690 37.50 -2.69 -15.45
C TYR A 690 37.80 -3.69 -14.34
N GLY A 691 36.90 -4.65 -14.14
CA GLY A 691 36.99 -5.61 -13.05
C GLY A 691 36.31 -6.92 -13.42
N LEU A 692 36.42 -7.90 -12.53
CA LEU A 692 35.83 -9.22 -12.73
C LEU A 692 34.30 -9.17 -12.55
N THR A 693 33.56 -9.73 -13.51
CA THR A 693 32.07 -9.72 -13.56
C THR A 693 31.48 -11.08 -13.93
N LEU A 694 30.15 -11.23 -13.86
CA LEU A 694 29.47 -12.43 -14.39
C LEU A 694 29.66 -12.57 -15.91
N THR A 695 29.75 -11.47 -16.66
CA THR A 695 30.08 -11.47 -18.08
C THR A 695 31.44 -12.14 -18.32
N ASP A 696 32.44 -11.92 -17.45
CA ASP A 696 33.75 -12.58 -17.53
C ASP A 696 33.66 -14.10 -17.28
N VAL A 697 32.85 -14.50 -16.29
CA VAL A 697 32.56 -15.91 -16.00
C VAL A 697 31.97 -16.60 -17.23
N LEU A 698 31.02 -15.94 -17.92
CA LEU A 698 30.41 -16.47 -19.14
C LEU A 698 31.42 -16.66 -20.28
N HIS A 699 32.41 -15.77 -20.42
CA HIS A 699 33.49 -15.91 -21.40
C HIS A 699 34.40 -17.09 -21.08
N VAL A 700 34.76 -17.25 -19.81
CA VAL A 700 35.64 -18.35 -19.36
C VAL A 700 34.96 -19.70 -19.59
N GLN A 701 33.65 -19.79 -19.33
CA GLN A 701 32.87 -21.01 -19.59
C GLN A 701 32.48 -21.20 -21.06
N SER A 702 32.85 -20.28 -21.96
CA SER A 702 32.49 -20.29 -23.38
C SER A 702 30.97 -20.24 -23.66
N HIS A 703 30.17 -19.78 -22.70
CA HIS A 703 28.74 -19.53 -22.89
C HIS A 703 28.46 -18.20 -23.60
N PHE A 704 29.43 -17.29 -23.64
CA PHE A 704 29.38 -16.02 -24.36
C PHE A 704 30.79 -15.66 -24.88
N SER A 705 30.94 -15.17 -26.11
CA SER A 705 32.26 -15.03 -26.76
C SER A 705 32.42 -13.75 -27.61
N ALA A 706 31.68 -12.69 -27.26
CA ALA A 706 31.74 -11.43 -28.00
C ALA A 706 33.03 -10.63 -27.74
N PHE A 707 33.70 -10.85 -26.60
CA PHE A 707 34.89 -10.11 -26.18
C PHE A 707 36.07 -11.05 -25.86
N ASP A 708 37.19 -10.47 -25.41
CA ASP A 708 38.44 -11.21 -25.18
C ASP A 708 38.39 -12.01 -23.88
N GLY A 709 37.95 -13.27 -23.98
CA GLY A 709 37.89 -14.20 -22.85
C GLY A 709 39.26 -14.60 -22.28
N ALA A 710 40.36 -14.40 -23.01
CA ALA A 710 41.69 -14.71 -22.51
C ALA A 710 42.09 -13.76 -21.36
N LEU A 711 41.60 -12.52 -21.36
CA LEU A 711 41.80 -11.58 -20.27
C LEU A 711 41.09 -12.05 -18.99
N SER A 712 39.85 -12.50 -19.11
CA SER A 712 39.07 -13.05 -17.99
C SER A 712 39.73 -14.30 -17.41
N GLN A 713 40.24 -15.18 -18.28
CA GLN A 713 41.02 -16.37 -17.87
C GLN A 713 42.28 -15.96 -17.10
N ALA A 714 43.06 -15.00 -17.61
CA ALA A 714 44.28 -14.55 -16.93
C ALA A 714 44.00 -13.97 -15.53
N VAL A 715 42.92 -13.19 -15.37
CA VAL A 715 42.51 -12.66 -14.05
C VAL A 715 42.05 -13.77 -13.11
N LEU A 716 41.23 -14.72 -13.58
CA LEU A 716 40.79 -15.84 -12.75
C LEU A 716 41.92 -16.80 -12.38
N ASP A 717 42.83 -17.11 -13.31
CA ASP A 717 43.99 -17.95 -13.04
C ASP A 717 44.93 -17.29 -12.01
N HIS A 718 45.03 -15.95 -12.05
CA HIS A 718 45.75 -15.20 -11.03
C HIS A 718 45.06 -15.27 -9.65
N TRP A 719 43.73 -15.11 -9.60
CA TRP A 719 42.98 -15.32 -8.35
C TRP A 719 43.08 -16.76 -7.84
N ALA A 720 43.03 -17.77 -8.71
CA ALA A 720 43.23 -19.18 -8.37
C ALA A 720 44.57 -19.40 -7.66
N MET A 721 45.65 -18.82 -8.19
CA MET A 721 46.96 -18.82 -7.55
C MET A 721 46.91 -18.12 -6.18
N LEU A 722 46.36 -16.91 -6.12
CA LEU A 722 46.30 -16.15 -4.86
C LEU A 722 45.49 -16.85 -3.78
N LEU A 723 44.40 -17.53 -4.12
CA LEU A 723 43.46 -18.15 -3.20
C LEU A 723 43.81 -19.59 -2.84
N GLU A 724 44.84 -20.16 -3.49
CA GLU A 724 45.19 -21.59 -3.37
C GLU A 724 44.00 -22.50 -3.69
N ALA A 725 43.21 -22.11 -4.69
CA ALA A 725 42.02 -22.81 -5.16
C ALA A 725 42.11 -23.05 -6.67
N SER A 726 41.45 -24.08 -7.16
CA SER A 726 41.25 -24.28 -8.59
C SER A 726 40.31 -23.22 -9.16
N ARG A 727 40.45 -22.94 -10.46
CA ARG A 727 39.53 -22.05 -11.16
C ARG A 727 38.10 -22.59 -11.13
N GLU A 728 37.94 -23.90 -11.20
CA GLU A 728 36.64 -24.58 -11.15
C GLU A 728 35.94 -24.35 -9.80
N GLU A 729 36.67 -24.41 -8.69
CA GLU A 729 36.14 -24.06 -7.35
C GLU A 729 35.71 -22.59 -7.27
N ILE A 730 36.49 -21.66 -7.83
CA ILE A 730 36.14 -20.24 -7.85
C ILE A 730 34.88 -20.00 -8.69
N LEU A 731 34.81 -20.59 -9.88
CA LEU A 731 33.65 -20.48 -10.77
C LEU A 731 32.39 -21.02 -10.10
N GLU A 732 32.48 -22.18 -9.43
CA GLU A 732 31.33 -22.76 -8.73
C GLU A 732 30.90 -21.91 -7.54
N ALA A 733 31.83 -21.35 -6.76
CA ALA A 733 31.50 -20.45 -5.65
C ALA A 733 30.79 -19.17 -6.14
N ILE A 734 31.23 -18.61 -7.28
CA ILE A 734 30.55 -17.47 -7.92
C ILE A 734 29.14 -17.85 -8.36
N LEU A 735 28.98 -18.98 -9.05
CA LEU A 735 27.67 -19.43 -9.55
C LEU A 735 26.74 -19.82 -8.40
N HIS A 736 27.27 -20.35 -7.30
CA HIS A 736 26.52 -20.62 -6.07
C HIS A 736 25.94 -19.34 -5.48
N GLU A 737 26.75 -18.31 -5.30
CA GLU A 737 26.28 -17.02 -4.78
C GLU A 737 25.25 -16.38 -5.73
N PHE A 738 25.46 -16.50 -7.05
CA PHE A 738 24.48 -16.07 -8.04
C PHE A 738 23.13 -16.79 -7.86
N ARG A 739 23.12 -18.13 -7.80
CA ARG A 739 21.89 -18.92 -7.59
C ARG A 739 21.21 -18.53 -6.29
N ARG A 740 21.98 -18.36 -5.21
CA ARG A 740 21.48 -17.95 -3.89
C ARG A 740 20.72 -16.63 -3.96
N LEU A 741 21.29 -15.60 -4.59
CA LEU A 741 20.67 -14.29 -4.74
C LEU A 741 19.40 -14.34 -5.60
N VAL A 742 19.40 -15.11 -6.70
CA VAL A 742 18.21 -15.28 -7.55
C VAL A 742 17.10 -16.03 -6.81
N ILE A 743 17.40 -17.14 -6.15
CA ILE A 743 16.44 -17.93 -5.36
C ILE A 743 15.82 -17.06 -4.28
N ASP A 744 16.65 -16.31 -3.54
CA ASP A 744 16.18 -15.42 -2.48
C ASP A 744 15.21 -14.35 -2.98
N THR A 745 15.52 -13.77 -4.14
CA THR A 745 14.71 -12.73 -4.78
C THR A 745 13.38 -13.30 -5.30
N VAL A 746 13.43 -14.44 -5.99
CA VAL A 746 12.26 -15.16 -6.50
C VAL A 746 11.33 -15.58 -5.37
N LEU A 747 11.88 -16.09 -4.25
CA LEU A 747 11.08 -16.46 -3.08
C LEU A 747 10.49 -15.23 -2.37
N SER A 748 11.22 -14.12 -2.31
CA SER A 748 10.72 -12.88 -1.72
C SER A 748 9.47 -12.36 -2.42
N VAL A 749 9.37 -12.58 -3.74
CA VAL A 749 8.22 -12.18 -4.57
C VAL A 749 7.12 -13.25 -4.60
N GLY A 750 7.50 -14.53 -4.60
CA GLY A 750 6.55 -15.64 -4.69
C GLY A 750 5.81 -15.98 -3.38
N LEU A 751 6.34 -15.56 -2.23
CA LEU A 751 5.76 -15.85 -0.91
C LEU A 751 4.68 -14.82 -0.51
N PRO A 752 3.66 -15.23 0.29
CA PRO A 752 2.60 -14.33 0.72
C PRO A 752 3.10 -13.11 1.51
N PRO A 753 2.37 -11.97 1.44
CA PRO A 753 2.67 -10.80 2.27
C PRO A 753 2.72 -11.15 3.76
N ARG A 754 3.67 -10.55 4.50
CA ARG A 754 3.93 -10.80 5.95
C ARG A 754 4.46 -12.20 6.29
N SER A 755 4.99 -12.92 5.30
CA SER A 755 5.83 -14.10 5.55
C SER A 755 7.04 -13.73 6.42
N PRO A 756 7.53 -14.60 7.33
CA PRO A 756 8.79 -14.38 8.04
C PRO A 756 9.98 -14.07 7.13
N TRP A 757 9.91 -14.45 5.84
CA TRP A 757 10.91 -14.15 4.81
C TRP A 757 11.17 -12.65 4.63
N SER A 758 10.18 -11.78 4.90
CA SER A 758 10.33 -10.34 4.80
C SER A 758 11.19 -9.74 5.93
N ASN A 759 11.32 -10.45 7.04
CA ASN A 759 12.13 -10.03 8.19
C ASN A 759 13.50 -10.70 8.04
N GLY A 760 14.33 -10.15 7.16
CA GLY A 760 15.65 -10.69 6.84
C GLY A 760 16.50 -11.01 8.09
N GLY A 761 17.30 -12.06 8.01
CA GLY A 761 18.16 -12.54 9.09
C GLY A 761 18.93 -13.80 8.70
N ASP A 762 19.78 -14.28 9.61
CA ASP A 762 20.72 -15.39 9.36
C ASP A 762 20.04 -16.66 8.82
N LEU A 763 18.81 -16.95 9.26
CA LEU A 763 18.06 -18.11 8.80
C LEU A 763 17.71 -18.02 7.30
N ARG A 764 17.29 -16.85 6.81
CA ARG A 764 16.97 -16.65 5.38
C ARG A 764 18.21 -16.85 4.52
N HIS A 765 19.34 -16.30 4.96
CA HIS A 765 20.62 -16.48 4.28
C HIS A 765 21.05 -17.95 4.28
N TRP A 766 20.96 -18.64 5.43
CA TRP A 766 21.29 -20.06 5.54
C TRP A 766 20.41 -20.94 4.65
N LEU A 767 19.09 -20.72 4.65
CA LEU A 767 18.14 -21.48 3.82
C LEU A 767 18.44 -21.31 2.33
N THR A 768 18.60 -20.06 1.87
CA THR A 768 18.87 -19.78 0.45
C THR A 768 20.22 -20.32 0.02
N SER A 769 21.24 -20.26 0.90
CA SER A 769 22.55 -20.85 0.64
C SER A 769 22.43 -22.36 0.43
N ARG A 770 21.69 -23.06 1.30
CA ARG A 770 21.49 -24.51 1.18
C ARG A 770 20.66 -24.89 -0.04
N MET A 771 19.70 -24.07 -0.42
CA MET A 771 18.93 -24.25 -1.65
C MET A 771 19.77 -24.01 -2.93
N ALA A 772 20.92 -23.34 -2.83
CA ALA A 772 21.80 -23.03 -3.96
C ALA A 772 22.93 -24.07 -4.16
N ASP A 773 23.10 -25.01 -3.22
CA ASP A 773 24.12 -26.05 -3.27
C ASP A 773 23.94 -26.94 -4.51
N HIS A 774 24.99 -27.11 -5.31
CA HIS A 774 24.97 -28.00 -6.48
C HIS A 774 24.94 -29.48 -6.05
N GLU A 775 25.74 -29.80 -5.01
CA GLU A 775 25.78 -31.08 -4.33
C GLU A 775 25.45 -30.84 -2.84
N PRO A 776 24.26 -31.24 -2.37
CA PRO A 776 23.87 -31.04 -0.98
C PRO A 776 24.80 -31.81 -0.03
N GLU A 777 25.38 -31.10 0.94
CA GLU A 777 26.18 -31.71 2.00
C GLU A 777 25.33 -32.03 3.25
N GLY A 778 25.59 -33.18 3.87
CA GLY A 778 24.97 -33.60 5.13
C GLY A 778 23.86 -34.64 5.00
N GLU A 779 23.19 -34.94 6.12
CA GLU A 779 22.16 -35.99 6.20
C GLU A 779 20.74 -35.48 5.87
N ALA A 780 20.56 -34.16 5.70
CA ALA A 780 19.26 -33.52 5.47
C ALA A 780 19.23 -32.77 4.14
N LEU A 781 18.19 -33.00 3.34
CA LEU A 781 17.95 -32.34 2.05
C LEU A 781 16.89 -31.25 2.21
N LEU A 782 17.17 -30.05 1.68
CA LEU A 782 16.23 -28.94 1.62
C LEU A 782 15.81 -28.69 0.17
N GLU A 783 14.55 -28.98 -0.15
CA GLU A 783 14.00 -28.75 -1.49
C GLU A 783 13.04 -27.56 -1.50
N CYS A 784 13.14 -26.74 -2.54
CA CYS A 784 12.17 -25.70 -2.85
C CYS A 784 11.38 -26.10 -4.10
N ARG A 785 10.05 -25.95 -4.05
CA ARG A 785 9.18 -26.20 -5.20
C ARG A 785 8.22 -25.03 -5.43
N MET A 786 8.37 -24.36 -6.57
CA MET A 786 7.42 -23.32 -6.99
C MET A 786 6.18 -23.92 -7.65
N ARG A 787 5.05 -23.23 -7.50
CA ARG A 787 3.76 -23.63 -8.10
C ARG A 787 3.57 -23.15 -9.54
N VAL A 788 4.44 -22.26 -10.00
CA VAL A 788 4.41 -21.63 -11.31
C VAL A 788 5.82 -21.68 -11.90
N PRO A 789 5.96 -21.69 -13.24
CA PRO A 789 7.25 -21.63 -13.90
C PRO A 789 7.98 -20.31 -13.61
N LEU A 790 9.31 -20.36 -13.69
CA LEU A 790 10.17 -19.17 -13.76
C LEU A 790 10.43 -18.86 -15.23
N VAL A 791 10.21 -17.62 -15.66
CA VAL A 791 10.52 -17.17 -17.03
C VAL A 791 11.70 -16.21 -16.97
N GLY A 792 12.78 -16.54 -17.67
CA GLY A 792 13.96 -15.68 -17.77
C GLY A 792 13.88 -14.76 -18.99
N VAL A 793 14.02 -13.45 -18.76
CA VAL A 793 14.09 -12.40 -19.78
C VAL A 793 15.43 -11.66 -19.65
N GLY A 794 15.92 -11.12 -20.77
CA GLY A 794 17.20 -10.43 -20.84
C GLY A 794 18.30 -11.26 -21.48
N ALA A 795 19.45 -10.66 -21.74
CA ALA A 795 20.55 -11.31 -22.47
C ALA A 795 21.28 -12.41 -21.67
N PRO A 796 21.62 -12.24 -20.38
CA PRO A 796 22.43 -13.22 -19.63
C PRO A 796 21.66 -14.49 -19.22
N VAL A 797 20.32 -14.46 -19.22
CA VAL A 797 19.50 -15.55 -18.65
C VAL A 797 19.68 -16.87 -19.37
N GLY A 798 19.89 -16.87 -20.70
CA GLY A 798 20.09 -18.09 -21.48
C GLY A 798 21.29 -18.92 -21.00
N ALA A 799 22.33 -18.25 -20.47
CA ALA A 799 23.51 -18.91 -19.95
C ALA A 799 23.44 -19.18 -18.44
N LEU A 800 22.87 -18.24 -17.66
CA LEU A 800 22.92 -18.30 -16.19
C LEU A 800 21.75 -19.08 -15.56
N PHE A 801 20.56 -19.04 -16.16
CA PHE A 801 19.34 -19.57 -15.55
C PHE A 801 19.07 -21.08 -15.75
N PRO A 802 19.64 -21.82 -16.72
CA PRO A 802 19.31 -23.24 -16.92
C PRO A 802 19.45 -24.12 -15.66
N SER A 803 20.43 -23.80 -14.79
CA SER A 803 20.65 -24.54 -13.54
C SER A 803 19.54 -24.32 -12.50
N LEU A 804 18.77 -23.23 -12.56
CA LEU A 804 17.79 -22.85 -11.54
C LEU A 804 16.59 -23.80 -11.47
N SER A 805 16.27 -24.51 -12.55
CA SER A 805 15.10 -25.43 -12.58
C SER A 805 15.19 -26.50 -11.50
N ARG A 806 16.39 -27.05 -11.29
CA ARG A 806 16.66 -28.03 -10.23
C ARG A 806 16.45 -27.44 -8.83
N HIS A 807 16.92 -26.22 -8.59
CA HIS A 807 16.94 -25.59 -7.27
C HIS A 807 15.55 -25.04 -6.86
N LEU A 808 14.73 -24.62 -7.83
CA LEU A 808 13.39 -24.08 -7.59
C LEU A 808 12.27 -25.13 -7.77
N GLY A 809 12.61 -26.35 -8.19
CA GLY A 809 11.65 -27.44 -8.41
C GLY A 809 10.56 -27.09 -9.42
N THR A 810 10.88 -26.26 -10.41
CA THR A 810 9.93 -25.74 -11.40
C THR A 810 10.58 -25.62 -12.77
N ASP A 811 9.76 -25.54 -13.80
CA ASP A 811 10.23 -25.30 -15.16
C ASP A 811 10.83 -23.88 -15.26
N VAL A 812 12.01 -23.79 -15.87
CA VAL A 812 12.63 -22.52 -16.24
C VAL A 812 12.47 -22.33 -17.74
N ILE A 813 11.64 -21.37 -18.12
CA ILE A 813 11.28 -21.09 -19.51
C ILE A 813 12.24 -20.02 -20.04
N LEU A 814 12.98 -20.38 -21.09
CA LEU A 814 13.95 -19.54 -21.80
C LEU A 814 13.73 -19.73 -23.31
N GLY A 815 14.11 -18.75 -24.14
CA GLY A 815 14.11 -18.92 -25.59
C GLY A 815 14.86 -17.81 -26.33
N ASP A 816 14.97 -17.94 -27.65
CA ASP A 816 15.75 -17.03 -28.50
C ASP A 816 15.28 -15.58 -28.45
N LEU A 817 14.02 -15.36 -28.04
CA LEU A 817 13.40 -14.04 -27.88
C LEU A 817 13.51 -13.48 -26.45
N SER A 818 14.10 -14.22 -25.49
CA SER A 818 14.40 -13.71 -24.14
C SER A 818 15.15 -12.37 -24.15
N PRO A 819 16.17 -12.13 -25.02
CA PRO A 819 16.93 -10.88 -25.01
C PRO A 819 16.18 -9.62 -25.46
N VAL A 820 15.00 -9.77 -26.08
CA VAL A 820 14.19 -8.66 -26.62
C VAL A 820 12.72 -8.70 -26.17
N ALA A 821 12.40 -9.53 -25.16
CA ALA A 821 11.03 -9.67 -24.67
C ALA A 821 10.48 -8.34 -24.12
N ASN A 822 11.32 -7.52 -23.49
CA ASN A 822 11.02 -6.13 -23.11
C ASN A 822 10.45 -5.31 -24.28
N ALA A 823 11.11 -5.30 -25.44
CA ALA A 823 10.66 -4.56 -26.62
C ALA A 823 9.35 -5.15 -27.19
N VAL A 824 9.16 -6.48 -27.11
CA VAL A 824 7.86 -7.09 -27.45
C VAL A 824 6.77 -6.60 -26.51
N GLY A 825 7.01 -6.58 -25.20
CA GLY A 825 6.03 -6.09 -24.24
C GLY A 825 5.73 -4.61 -24.36
N ALA A 826 6.73 -3.80 -24.77
CA ALA A 826 6.56 -2.38 -25.04
C ALA A 826 5.50 -2.10 -26.12
N ILE A 827 5.28 -3.05 -27.06
CA ILE A 827 4.26 -2.95 -28.11
C ILE A 827 3.04 -3.86 -27.91
N ALA A 828 3.19 -4.95 -27.16
CA ALA A 828 2.14 -5.96 -26.99
C ALA A 828 1.17 -5.71 -25.81
N GLY A 829 1.42 -4.71 -24.96
CA GLY A 829 0.55 -4.39 -23.82
C GLY A 829 -0.86 -3.94 -24.24
N ASP A 830 -1.87 -4.31 -23.45
CA ASP A 830 -3.24 -3.82 -23.64
C ASP A 830 -3.36 -2.35 -23.22
N VAL A 831 -4.27 -1.58 -23.84
CA VAL A 831 -4.63 -0.27 -23.26
C VAL A 831 -5.70 -0.52 -22.21
N MET A 832 -5.39 -0.21 -20.95
CA MET A 832 -6.30 -0.46 -19.83
C MET A 832 -6.65 0.85 -19.13
N LEU A 833 -7.94 1.15 -19.05
CA LEU A 833 -8.48 2.25 -18.27
C LEU A 833 -9.21 1.69 -17.06
N ARG A 834 -8.98 2.28 -15.89
CA ARG A 834 -9.47 1.74 -14.61
C ARG A 834 -9.92 2.84 -13.68
N GLU A 835 -11.16 2.71 -13.23
CA GLU A 835 -11.80 3.64 -12.32
C GLU A 835 -12.33 2.91 -11.08
N ILE A 836 -12.39 3.62 -9.95
CA ILE A 836 -12.93 3.08 -8.71
C ILE A 836 -13.97 4.02 -8.11
N ALA A 837 -14.98 3.42 -7.48
CA ALA A 837 -15.89 4.09 -6.59
C ALA A 837 -15.90 3.38 -5.24
N THR A 838 -16.08 4.13 -4.17
CA THR A 838 -16.25 3.59 -2.83
C THR A 838 -17.66 3.86 -2.36
N VAL A 839 -18.26 2.87 -1.71
CA VAL A 839 -19.53 3.02 -1.00
C VAL A 839 -19.25 2.70 0.46
N ARG A 840 -19.56 3.63 1.36
CA ARG A 840 -19.39 3.47 2.81
C ARG A 840 -20.72 3.60 3.52
N ILE A 841 -20.87 2.86 4.61
CA ILE A 841 -22.04 2.96 5.48
C ILE A 841 -21.72 3.95 6.59
N ARG A 842 -22.59 4.94 6.75
CA ARG A 842 -22.54 5.86 7.89
C ARG A 842 -23.24 5.27 9.11
N ASP A 843 -22.94 5.85 10.25
CA ASP A 843 -23.53 5.52 11.54
C ASP A 843 -25.07 5.60 11.59
N ASP A 844 -25.66 6.43 10.72
CA ASP A 844 -27.10 6.63 10.54
C ASP A 844 -27.74 5.64 9.55
N GLY A 845 -26.96 4.70 9.01
CA GLY A 845 -27.40 3.71 8.02
C GLY A 845 -27.44 4.22 6.57
N VAL A 846 -27.09 5.49 6.31
CA VAL A 846 -27.03 6.05 4.96
C VAL A 846 -25.77 5.57 4.24
N PHE A 847 -25.92 5.18 2.97
CA PHE A 847 -24.80 4.84 2.10
C PHE A 847 -24.26 6.12 1.46
N VAL A 848 -22.97 6.38 1.66
CA VAL A 848 -22.24 7.44 0.98
C VAL A 848 -21.42 6.80 -0.14
N CYS A 849 -21.75 7.13 -1.38
CA CYS A 849 -20.96 6.73 -2.52
C CYS A 849 -20.09 7.88 -3.01
N SER A 850 -18.85 7.59 -3.38
CA SER A 850 -17.90 8.57 -3.91
C SER A 850 -17.05 7.97 -5.02
N TRP A 851 -16.75 8.78 -6.03
CA TRP A 851 -15.91 8.46 -7.18
C TRP A 851 -15.11 9.71 -7.57
N ARG A 852 -14.22 9.60 -8.57
CA ARG A 852 -13.43 10.74 -9.03
C ARG A 852 -14.34 11.86 -9.56
N GLY A 853 -14.31 13.01 -8.90
CA GLY A 853 -15.10 14.18 -9.27
C GLY A 853 -16.58 14.14 -8.87
N GLY A 854 -16.99 13.26 -7.95
CA GLY A 854 -18.36 13.27 -7.43
C GLY A 854 -18.61 12.37 -6.22
N ALA A 855 -19.67 12.69 -5.48
CA ALA A 855 -20.20 11.87 -4.41
C ALA A 855 -21.71 12.07 -4.26
N ASP A 856 -22.35 11.12 -3.60
CA ASP A 856 -23.78 11.14 -3.34
C ASP A 856 -24.17 10.35 -2.08
N ARG A 857 -25.40 10.57 -1.61
CA ARG A 857 -25.95 9.94 -0.41
C ARG A 857 -27.28 9.27 -0.73
N VAL A 858 -27.38 7.98 -0.45
CA VAL A 858 -28.55 7.17 -0.77
C VAL A 858 -28.92 6.24 0.39
N ALA A 859 -30.18 5.83 0.44
CA ALA A 859 -30.73 5.03 1.54
C ALA A 859 -30.42 3.52 1.42
N ASP A 860 -30.07 3.03 0.24
CA ASP A 860 -29.84 1.60 0.00
C ASP A 860 -28.60 1.33 -0.88
N LEU A 861 -28.01 0.15 -0.70
CA LEU A 861 -26.79 -0.27 -1.40
C LEU A 861 -27.00 -0.48 -2.91
N GLY A 862 -28.18 -0.93 -3.34
CA GLY A 862 -28.47 -1.19 -4.75
C GLY A 862 -28.40 0.11 -5.56
N THR A 863 -29.12 1.13 -5.10
CA THR A 863 -29.08 2.49 -5.67
C THR A 863 -27.66 3.07 -5.62
N ALA A 864 -26.91 2.85 -4.54
CA ALA A 864 -25.54 3.33 -4.43
C ALA A 864 -24.64 2.74 -5.54
N LEU A 865 -24.74 1.42 -5.75
CA LEU A 865 -23.98 0.71 -6.77
C LEU A 865 -24.37 1.10 -8.18
N ASP A 866 -25.66 1.26 -8.47
CA ASP A 866 -26.12 1.68 -9.79
C ASP A 866 -25.62 3.10 -10.14
N ARG A 867 -25.61 4.03 -9.17
CA ARG A 867 -25.01 5.37 -9.35
C ARG A 867 -23.51 5.28 -9.62
N CYS A 868 -22.77 4.50 -8.84
CA CYS A 868 -21.34 4.27 -9.05
C CYS A 868 -21.07 3.66 -10.43
N THR A 869 -21.81 2.63 -10.84
CA THR A 869 -21.64 1.97 -12.14
C THR A 869 -21.83 2.95 -13.30
N ASN A 870 -22.87 3.80 -13.24
CA ASN A 870 -23.10 4.82 -14.26
C ASN A 870 -21.98 5.85 -14.30
N ALA A 871 -21.58 6.40 -13.15
CA ALA A 871 -20.53 7.41 -13.06
C ALA A 871 -19.18 6.89 -13.58
N LEU A 872 -18.75 5.71 -13.13
CA LEU A 872 -17.49 5.10 -13.59
C LEU A 872 -17.56 4.79 -15.09
N GLY A 873 -18.70 4.30 -15.59
CA GLY A 873 -18.89 4.03 -17.02
C GLY A 873 -18.80 5.30 -17.88
N GLU A 874 -19.33 6.43 -17.43
CA GLU A 874 -19.21 7.71 -18.15
C GLU A 874 -17.78 8.24 -18.16
N ILE A 875 -17.07 8.17 -17.04
CA ILE A 875 -15.66 8.56 -16.92
C ILE A 875 -14.81 7.72 -17.88
N LEU A 876 -14.94 6.40 -17.81
CA LEU A 876 -14.18 5.47 -18.63
C LEU A 876 -14.44 5.66 -20.13
N ARG A 877 -15.70 5.89 -20.55
CA ARG A 877 -16.01 6.17 -21.96
C ARG A 877 -15.41 7.49 -22.45
N ARG A 878 -15.35 8.51 -21.59
CA ARG A 878 -14.72 9.80 -21.91
C ARG A 878 -13.21 9.65 -22.10
N GLU A 879 -12.54 8.92 -21.20
CA GLU A 879 -11.11 8.62 -21.32
C GLU A 879 -10.79 7.71 -22.51
N ALA A 880 -11.66 6.72 -22.79
CA ALA A 880 -11.54 5.87 -23.97
C ALA A 880 -11.57 6.70 -25.27
N ALA A 881 -12.47 7.68 -25.36
CA ALA A 881 -12.55 8.59 -26.50
C ALA A 881 -11.25 9.42 -26.68
N ALA A 882 -10.55 9.77 -25.60
CA ALA A 882 -9.27 10.49 -25.67
C ALA A 882 -8.12 9.63 -26.25
N ASN A 883 -8.17 8.31 -26.06
CA ASN A 883 -7.14 7.38 -26.55
C ASN A 883 -7.28 7.05 -28.05
N ARG A 884 -8.41 7.39 -28.70
CA ARG A 884 -8.66 7.20 -30.15
C ARG A 884 -8.45 5.75 -30.63
N ILE A 885 -8.80 4.77 -29.81
CA ILE A 885 -8.80 3.33 -30.14
C ILE A 885 -10.14 2.68 -29.78
N ALA A 886 -10.37 1.45 -30.25
CA ALA A 886 -11.55 0.69 -29.90
C ALA A 886 -11.41 0.08 -28.50
N PHE A 887 -12.47 0.13 -27.70
CA PHE A 887 -12.52 -0.48 -26.37
C PHE A 887 -13.67 -1.49 -26.28
N THR A 888 -13.55 -2.43 -25.34
CA THR A 888 -14.64 -3.33 -24.92
C THR A 888 -15.72 -2.59 -24.11
N GLU A 889 -16.76 -3.30 -23.66
CA GLU A 889 -17.69 -2.74 -22.66
C GLU A 889 -17.05 -2.74 -21.25
N PRO A 890 -17.36 -1.77 -20.37
CA PRO A 890 -16.79 -1.70 -19.03
C PRO A 890 -17.13 -2.95 -18.21
N ALA A 891 -16.10 -3.59 -17.67
CA ALA A 891 -16.24 -4.70 -16.72
C ALA A 891 -16.21 -4.18 -15.29
N PHE A 892 -17.18 -4.59 -14.48
CA PHE A 892 -17.30 -4.17 -13.09
C PHE A 892 -16.99 -5.32 -12.14
N THR A 893 -16.09 -5.09 -11.19
CA THR A 893 -15.76 -6.02 -10.11
C THR A 893 -15.92 -5.31 -8.78
N LEU A 894 -16.27 -6.06 -7.73
CA LEU A 894 -16.55 -5.49 -6.43
C LEU A 894 -15.70 -6.17 -5.36
N VAL A 895 -15.10 -5.37 -4.49
CA VAL A 895 -14.36 -5.81 -3.31
C VAL A 895 -15.14 -5.38 -2.06
N ARG A 896 -15.47 -6.34 -1.19
CA ARG A 896 -16.14 -6.06 0.08
C ARG A 896 -15.16 -5.44 1.07
N GLN A 897 -15.61 -4.43 1.79
CA GLN A 897 -14.88 -3.90 2.94
C GLN A 897 -15.51 -4.49 4.21
N GLU A 898 -14.79 -5.37 4.89
CA GLU A 898 -15.28 -6.06 6.08
C GLU A 898 -14.26 -5.95 7.22
N ALA A 899 -14.75 -5.72 8.44
CA ALA A 899 -13.97 -5.86 9.65
C ALA A 899 -14.29 -7.19 10.35
N ARG A 900 -13.27 -8.00 10.62
CA ARG A 900 -13.44 -9.20 11.45
C ARG A 900 -13.56 -8.80 12.91
N THR A 901 -14.67 -9.14 13.53
CA THR A 901 -14.90 -9.03 14.96
C THR A 901 -14.98 -10.42 15.58
N ARG A 902 -14.92 -10.50 16.92
CA ARG A 902 -15.11 -11.77 17.65
C ARG A 902 -16.51 -12.37 17.43
N ASP A 903 -17.46 -11.56 16.96
CA ASP A 903 -18.87 -11.93 16.82
C ASP A 903 -19.32 -12.12 15.37
N GLY A 904 -18.46 -11.83 14.38
CA GLY A 904 -18.74 -11.97 12.94
C GLY A 904 -17.98 -10.95 12.07
N ALA A 905 -18.19 -11.02 10.76
CA ALA A 905 -17.71 -10.01 9.82
C ALA A 905 -18.69 -8.83 9.78
N LEU A 906 -18.19 -7.63 10.11
CA LEU A 906 -18.93 -6.37 10.01
C LEU A 906 -18.72 -5.81 8.60
N PHE A 907 -19.79 -5.63 7.84
CA PHE A 907 -19.73 -5.01 6.52
C PHE A 907 -19.64 -3.49 6.66
N LEU A 908 -18.56 -2.91 6.15
CA LEU A 908 -18.27 -1.48 6.21
C LEU A 908 -18.65 -0.76 4.91
N GLY A 909 -18.83 -1.52 3.82
CA GLY A 909 -19.13 -0.99 2.50
C GLY A 909 -18.45 -1.79 1.40
N VAL A 910 -18.27 -1.16 0.24
CA VAL A 910 -17.66 -1.79 -0.94
C VAL A 910 -16.73 -0.83 -1.67
N THR A 911 -15.77 -1.41 -2.39
CA THR A 911 -15.06 -0.74 -3.48
C THR A 911 -15.51 -1.37 -4.80
N LEU A 912 -16.19 -0.58 -5.63
CA LEU A 912 -16.50 -0.95 -7.01
C LEU A 912 -15.33 -0.55 -7.90
N ARG A 913 -14.87 -1.47 -8.74
CA ARG A 913 -13.80 -1.26 -9.72
C ARG A 913 -14.36 -1.47 -11.12
N ALA A 914 -14.12 -0.53 -12.01
CA ALA A 914 -14.49 -0.60 -13.41
C ALA A 914 -13.22 -0.65 -14.28
N GLU A 915 -13.19 -1.53 -15.27
CA GLU A 915 -12.06 -1.70 -16.19
C GLU A 915 -12.55 -1.69 -17.65
N LEU A 916 -11.86 -0.95 -18.51
CA LEU A 916 -11.99 -0.97 -19.97
C LEU A 916 -10.69 -1.46 -20.60
N ARG A 917 -10.78 -2.27 -21.65
CA ARG A 917 -9.61 -2.79 -22.40
C ARG A 917 -9.72 -2.43 -23.88
N GLY A 918 -8.60 -2.02 -24.47
CA GLY A 918 -8.47 -1.62 -25.88
C GLY A 918 -7.25 -2.17 -26.60
#